data_AF-A0A373QEV2-F1
#
_entry.id   AF-A0A373QEV2-F1
#
_cell.length_a   1.000
_cell.length_b   1.000
_cell.length_c   1.000
_cell.angle_alpha   90.00
_cell.angle_beta   90.00
_cell.angle_gamma   90.00
#
_symmetry.space_group_name_H-M   'P 1'
#
loop_
_entity.id
_entity.type
_entity.pdbx_description
1 polymer ?
#
loop_
_entity_poly.entity_id
_entity_poly.type
_entity_poly.pdbx_seq_one_letter_code
_entity_poly.pdbx_strand_id
1 'polypeptide(L)'
;MKKLLAVASALALTVSAVSPAVLAAETLATQQTETSARENMQKILESVKQRVEIPSECSEFSSRTEEQYGEKVYNFTWNEKDGNKSVNITCTADGVITNYSIHGFKSDDKNNTPNLPKISESDAKKTAENFLKQINPDFPYEIKIYGSNGSIFGNGYTFYIKTYVNGVLFTNGNGSVNIDGTDGYVMGFDLGYIQADFPSINNAISVDEAKKAYSDKLGLELVYRTYVDEDGNVVAYPVYTQEYDYDKYINALTGDAVDVTNYRYFIGNKSESANDAAADGGLTEQEIKELDNIDGLISRTALENKLKSNKLLSIPKNINTDSISLYKNYDDEYTYSVSMSNDKCNIYTSVDAKTGEIKYYSRWGEDDSKEKNNDDSALKTLAGDKAKEYKYDENSHLYVRYVNGIKVTGDYANVTTNNGVLTNFSMNYTDTEFPSIENAMSKEDAEKILFDAKDYSIVYMQNYTDNTREIIPVYTIDTENINPFTGKFVDYQNKEITEDASSKLEYSDIDGHYAEKYIKELAYYGIGFEGGEFKPDEKITQKDFLALLMSINGNDIIVLKNNLEQANWVYRNSTQNSIISEDERDDDAEVTREEAAVYMIRAIGAENYAKYNDIYVTPFNDVTENKGYIALLSAMGVLSGDGNGNFNPNREMTRAESIIMIYNYLTR
;
A
#
# COMPACT_ATOMS: atom_id res chain seq x y z
N MET A 1 26.18 65.68 70.51
CA MET A 1 25.94 65.24 69.11
C MET A 1 27.27 64.74 68.57
N LYS A 2 27.68 63.51 68.90
CA LYS A 2 27.45 62.20 68.24
C LYS A 2 28.09 62.08 66.83
N LYS A 3 29.28 61.45 66.84
CA LYS A 3 29.99 60.78 65.74
C LYS A 3 29.14 59.62 65.19
N LEU A 4 29.29 59.30 63.90
CA LEU A 4 28.84 58.02 63.34
C LEU A 4 29.96 57.38 62.51
N LEU A 5 30.29 56.16 62.94
CA LEU A 5 31.20 55.18 62.35
C LEU A 5 30.50 54.37 61.24
N ALA A 6 31.35 53.76 60.42
CA ALA A 6 31.09 52.83 59.31
C ALA A 6 30.19 51.62 59.63
N VAL A 7 29.51 51.08 58.61
CA VAL A 7 29.17 49.65 58.49
C VAL A 7 29.15 49.24 57.01
N ALA A 8 29.90 48.18 56.70
CA ALA A 8 29.87 47.43 55.44
C ALA A 8 28.66 46.47 55.41
N SER A 9 27.95 46.41 54.29
CA SER A 9 26.81 45.51 54.10
C SER A 9 27.28 44.17 53.53
N ALA A 10 27.23 43.12 54.35
CA ALA A 10 27.32 41.73 53.93
C ALA A 10 25.98 41.30 53.32
N LEU A 11 26.00 40.78 52.09
CA LEU A 11 24.87 40.10 51.45
C LEU A 11 24.72 38.71 52.10
N ALA A 12 23.62 38.49 52.83
CA ALA A 12 23.24 37.17 53.31
C ALA A 12 22.46 36.43 52.20
N LEU A 13 23.04 35.33 51.71
CA LEU A 13 22.34 34.31 50.92
C LEU A 13 21.37 33.56 51.84
N THR A 14 20.08 33.88 51.77
CA THR A 14 19.03 33.02 52.31
C THR A 14 18.69 31.95 51.28
N VAL A 15 19.26 30.76 51.43
CA VAL A 15 18.75 29.54 50.79
C VAL A 15 17.42 29.22 51.50
N SER A 16 16.29 29.60 50.91
CA SER A 16 15.00 29.11 51.34
C SER A 16 14.94 27.63 50.98
N ALA A 17 15.16 26.76 51.97
CA ALA A 17 14.91 25.34 51.84
C ALA A 17 13.42 25.15 51.52
N VAL A 18 13.12 24.81 50.27
CA VAL A 18 11.79 24.34 49.88
C VAL A 18 11.57 23.04 50.66
N SER A 19 10.55 23.02 51.52
CA SER A 19 10.31 21.87 52.38
C SER A 19 9.90 20.67 51.50
N PRO A 20 10.20 19.43 51.91
CA PRO A 20 9.72 18.22 51.22
C PRO A 20 8.19 18.20 51.06
N ALA A 21 7.46 18.92 51.93
CA ALA A 21 6.00 19.04 51.86
C ALA A 21 5.54 20.01 50.75
N VAL A 22 6.34 21.01 50.37
CA VAL A 22 6.05 21.90 49.23
C VAL A 22 6.37 21.19 47.91
N LEU A 23 7.46 20.40 47.84
CA LEU A 23 7.71 19.53 46.69
C LEU A 23 6.64 18.42 46.56
N ALA A 24 6.18 17.86 47.68
CA ALA A 24 5.09 16.88 47.70
C ALA A 24 3.74 17.51 47.30
N ALA A 25 3.48 18.75 47.72
CA ALA A 25 2.29 19.50 47.34
C ALA A 25 2.33 19.99 45.90
N GLU A 26 3.51 20.35 45.35
CA GLU A 26 3.68 20.63 43.91
C GLU A 26 3.54 19.36 43.07
N THR A 27 4.05 18.20 43.53
CA THR A 27 3.83 16.90 42.85
C THR A 27 2.37 16.42 42.93
N LEU A 28 1.67 16.68 44.03
CA LEU A 28 0.22 16.43 44.17
C LEU A 28 -0.63 17.46 43.41
N ALA A 29 -0.17 18.70 43.24
CA ALA A 29 -0.85 19.72 42.43
C ALA A 29 -0.65 19.50 40.92
N THR A 30 0.49 18.94 40.49
CA THR A 30 0.66 18.46 39.11
C THR A 30 -0.08 17.14 38.81
N GLN A 31 -0.64 16.47 39.83
CA GLN A 31 -1.52 15.32 39.64
C GLN A 31 -2.99 15.70 39.35
N GLN A 32 -3.36 16.98 39.49
CA GLN A 32 -4.67 17.47 39.07
C GLN A 32 -4.58 18.13 37.68
N THR A 33 -4.82 17.31 36.66
CA THR A 33 -5.34 17.58 35.28
C THR A 33 -4.75 16.65 34.19
N GLU A 34 -4.32 15.43 34.53
CA GLU A 34 -4.41 14.33 33.55
C GLU A 34 -5.78 13.68 33.74
N THR A 35 -6.67 13.80 32.74
CA THR A 35 -7.79 12.86 32.60
C THR A 35 -7.20 11.45 32.60
N SER A 36 -7.76 10.54 33.40
CA SER A 36 -7.15 9.22 33.54
C SER A 36 -7.12 8.49 32.19
N ALA A 37 -6.11 7.64 31.96
CA ALA A 37 -6.01 6.85 30.72
C ALA A 37 -7.31 6.07 30.41
N ARG A 38 -7.98 5.61 31.47
CA ARG A 38 -9.31 4.99 31.44
C ARG A 38 -10.38 5.93 30.90
N GLU A 39 -10.51 7.14 31.45
CA GLU A 39 -11.53 8.12 31.03
C GLU A 39 -11.37 8.53 29.56
N ASN A 40 -10.12 8.74 29.11
CA ASN A 40 -9.85 9.06 27.70
C ASN A 40 -10.20 7.88 26.78
N MET A 41 -9.77 6.66 27.14
CA MET A 41 -10.11 5.45 26.39
C MET A 41 -11.64 5.26 26.31
N GLN A 42 -12.32 5.44 27.44
CA GLN A 42 -13.78 5.33 27.54
C GLN A 42 -14.48 6.32 26.60
N LYS A 43 -14.10 7.61 26.64
CA LYS A 43 -14.70 8.66 25.80
C LYS A 43 -14.53 8.37 24.31
N ILE A 44 -13.36 7.88 23.90
CA ILE A 44 -13.10 7.51 22.51
C ILE A 44 -13.90 6.27 22.10
N LEU A 45 -13.95 5.24 22.96
CA LEU A 45 -14.72 4.02 22.72
C LEU A 45 -16.23 4.32 22.57
N GLU A 46 -16.79 5.14 23.45
CA GLU A 46 -18.19 5.56 23.39
C GLU A 46 -18.47 6.31 22.08
N SER A 47 -17.57 7.20 21.65
CA SER A 47 -17.67 7.89 20.36
C SER A 47 -17.64 6.92 19.17
N VAL A 48 -16.79 5.89 19.22
CA VAL A 48 -16.74 4.84 18.17
C VAL A 48 -18.05 4.07 18.11
N LYS A 49 -18.59 3.64 19.25
CA LYS A 49 -19.84 2.85 19.32
C LYS A 49 -21.10 3.59 18.86
N GLN A 50 -21.07 4.92 18.85
CA GLN A 50 -22.16 5.71 18.26
C GLN A 50 -22.17 5.66 16.72
N ARG A 51 -21.06 5.27 16.09
CA ARG A 51 -20.83 5.35 14.65
C ARG A 51 -20.69 3.98 13.99
N VAL A 52 -20.36 2.95 14.76
CA VAL A 52 -20.12 1.59 14.27
C VAL A 52 -20.94 0.57 15.07
N GLU A 53 -21.65 -0.28 14.34
CA GLU A 53 -22.33 -1.44 14.92
C GLU A 53 -21.36 -2.62 15.02
N ILE A 54 -21.25 -3.19 16.23
CA ILE A 54 -20.41 -4.36 16.48
C ILE A 54 -21.29 -5.62 16.49
N PRO A 55 -20.98 -6.64 15.66
CA PRO A 55 -21.74 -7.89 15.65
C PRO A 55 -21.75 -8.57 17.03
N SER A 56 -22.91 -9.06 17.45
CA SER A 56 -23.10 -9.68 18.77
C SER A 56 -22.29 -10.96 18.99
N GLU A 57 -21.84 -11.61 17.92
CA GLU A 57 -20.96 -12.78 17.95
C GLU A 57 -19.53 -12.45 18.40
N CYS A 58 -19.10 -11.18 18.27
CA CYS A 58 -17.82 -10.72 18.80
C CYS A 58 -17.91 -10.44 20.31
N SER A 59 -17.86 -11.52 21.09
CA SER A 59 -18.00 -11.52 22.55
C SER A 59 -16.70 -11.37 23.32
N GLU A 60 -15.58 -11.08 22.65
CA GLU A 60 -14.32 -10.73 23.29
C GLU A 60 -13.86 -9.34 22.85
N PHE A 61 -13.30 -8.57 23.77
CA PHE A 61 -12.87 -7.19 23.53
C PHE A 61 -11.47 -6.95 24.11
N SER A 62 -10.67 -6.18 23.38
CA SER A 62 -9.39 -5.68 23.84
C SER A 62 -9.13 -4.28 23.30
N SER A 63 -8.31 -3.53 24.02
CA SER A 63 -7.91 -2.20 23.62
C SER A 63 -6.39 -2.04 23.68
N ARG A 64 -5.86 -1.15 22.84
CA ARG A 64 -4.45 -0.78 22.82
C ARG A 64 -4.33 0.72 22.58
N THR A 65 -3.44 1.36 23.33
CA THR A 65 -3.04 2.74 23.06
C THR A 65 -1.65 2.73 22.46
N GLU A 66 -1.46 3.46 21.37
CA GLU A 66 -0.16 3.69 20.77
C GLU A 66 0.09 5.19 20.69
N GLU A 67 1.30 5.61 21.02
CA GLU A 67 1.74 6.99 20.87
C GLU A 67 3.10 7.01 20.19
N GLN A 68 3.24 7.82 19.15
CA GLN A 68 4.50 8.04 18.44
C GLN A 68 4.70 9.53 18.18
N TYR A 69 5.89 10.05 18.49
CA TYR A 69 6.22 11.49 18.35
C TYR A 69 5.20 12.45 19.00
N GLY A 70 4.57 12.02 20.09
CA GLY A 70 3.54 12.75 20.85
C GLY A 70 2.14 12.67 20.26
N GLU A 71 1.95 11.98 19.14
CA GLU A 71 0.64 11.71 18.56
C GLU A 71 0.11 10.38 19.05
N LYS A 72 -1.19 10.31 19.34
CA LYS A 72 -1.82 9.16 19.98
C LYS A 72 -2.96 8.58 19.13
N VAL A 73 -3.07 7.26 19.15
CA VAL A 73 -4.21 6.51 18.63
C VAL A 73 -4.70 5.49 19.65
N TYR A 74 -5.96 5.12 19.49
CA TYR A 74 -6.65 4.08 20.20
C TYR A 74 -7.05 3.00 19.20
N ASN A 75 -6.67 1.76 19.51
CA ASN A 75 -7.03 0.59 18.75
C ASN A 75 -8.01 -0.24 19.56
N PHE A 76 -9.10 -0.64 18.93
CA PHE A 76 -10.14 -1.48 19.52
C PHE A 76 -10.31 -2.72 18.67
N THR A 77 -10.28 -3.88 19.31
CA THR A 77 -10.47 -5.17 18.66
C THR A 77 -11.58 -5.92 19.37
N TRP A 78 -12.60 -6.30 18.60
CA TRP A 78 -13.62 -7.25 19.02
C TRP A 78 -13.44 -8.57 18.28
N ASN A 79 -13.43 -9.69 18.99
CA ASN A 79 -13.25 -11.03 18.41
C ASN A 79 -14.41 -11.96 18.75
N GLU A 80 -14.70 -12.88 17.84
CA GLU A 80 -15.48 -14.08 18.15
C GLU A 80 -14.62 -15.04 19.00
N LYS A 81 -15.21 -15.55 20.09
CA LYS A 81 -14.49 -16.34 21.10
C LYS A 81 -13.80 -17.60 20.56
N ASP A 82 -14.49 -18.34 19.68
CA ASP A 82 -14.04 -19.65 19.20
C ASP A 82 -13.89 -19.68 17.67
N GLY A 83 -13.68 -18.52 17.04
CA GLY A 83 -13.62 -18.38 15.58
C GLY A 83 -12.60 -17.35 15.10
N ASN A 84 -12.69 -16.99 13.82
CA ASN A 84 -11.75 -16.07 13.15
C ASN A 84 -12.39 -14.71 12.85
N LYS A 85 -13.60 -14.46 13.34
CA LYS A 85 -14.31 -13.22 13.11
C LYS A 85 -13.79 -12.11 14.00
N SER A 86 -13.53 -10.95 13.42
CA SER A 86 -13.06 -9.80 14.18
C SER A 86 -13.51 -8.47 13.58
N VAL A 87 -13.60 -7.46 14.43
CA VAL A 87 -13.72 -6.05 14.05
C VAL A 87 -12.55 -5.31 14.66
N ASN A 88 -11.77 -4.58 13.84
CA ASN A 88 -10.67 -3.74 14.28
C ASN A 88 -10.93 -2.29 13.89
N ILE A 89 -10.74 -1.38 14.84
CA ILE A 89 -10.94 0.06 14.64
C ILE A 89 -9.73 0.80 15.19
N THR A 90 -9.17 1.72 14.40
CA THR A 90 -8.16 2.68 14.84
C THR A 90 -8.77 4.08 14.83
N CYS A 91 -8.56 4.81 15.93
CA CYS A 91 -9.13 6.13 16.16
C CYS A 91 -8.06 7.08 16.71
N THR A 92 -8.01 8.32 16.20
CA THR A 92 -7.10 9.36 16.72
C THR A 92 -7.59 9.92 18.06
N ALA A 93 -6.72 10.66 18.77
CA ALA A 93 -7.05 11.24 20.08
C ALA A 93 -8.22 12.25 20.10
N ASP A 94 -8.56 12.83 18.94
CA ASP A 94 -9.72 13.70 18.74
C ASP A 94 -10.95 12.95 18.22
N GLY A 95 -10.89 11.63 18.09
CA GLY A 95 -12.05 10.78 17.79
C GLY A 95 -12.29 10.49 16.31
N VAL A 96 -11.38 10.86 15.40
CA VAL A 96 -11.52 10.50 13.98
C VAL A 96 -11.10 9.05 13.77
N ILE A 97 -12.00 8.24 13.21
CA ILE A 97 -11.71 6.86 12.85
C ILE A 97 -10.90 6.87 11.55
N THR A 98 -9.69 6.33 11.58
CA THR A 98 -8.77 6.25 10.41
C THR A 98 -8.66 4.86 9.85
N ASN A 99 -9.07 3.84 10.61
CA ASN A 99 -9.19 2.47 10.14
C ASN A 99 -10.46 1.81 10.69
N TYR A 100 -11.15 1.08 9.83
CA TYR A 100 -12.17 0.11 10.18
C TYR A 100 -11.93 -1.14 9.34
N SER A 101 -11.91 -2.31 9.96
CA SER A 101 -11.88 -3.58 9.25
C SER A 101 -12.74 -4.61 9.95
N ILE A 102 -13.42 -5.42 9.17
CA ILE A 102 -14.23 -6.53 9.65
C ILE A 102 -13.90 -7.78 8.85
N HIS A 103 -13.57 -8.86 9.57
CA HIS A 103 -13.07 -10.10 8.99
C HIS A 103 -13.93 -11.29 9.44
N GLY A 104 -14.07 -12.31 8.58
CA GLY A 104 -14.78 -13.56 8.89
C GLY A 104 -16.31 -13.51 8.85
N PHE A 105 -16.93 -12.35 8.62
CA PHE A 105 -18.40 -12.21 8.65
C PHE A 105 -19.07 -12.49 7.30
N LYS A 106 -18.45 -12.12 6.17
CA LYS A 106 -18.94 -12.35 4.81
C LYS A 106 -17.78 -12.54 3.84
N SER A 107 -18.01 -13.39 2.83
CA SER A 107 -17.09 -13.85 1.78
C SER A 107 -15.60 -13.93 2.16
N ASP A 108 -15.27 -14.65 3.22
CA ASP A 108 -14.01 -15.40 3.22
C ASP A 108 -14.25 -16.63 2.34
N ASP A 109 -14.34 -16.42 1.01
CA ASP A 109 -14.30 -17.55 0.11
C ASP A 109 -12.88 -18.11 0.19
N LYS A 110 -12.67 -19.04 1.13
CA LYS A 110 -11.36 -19.63 1.47
C LYS A 110 -10.63 -20.23 0.25
N ASN A 111 -11.32 -20.33 -0.88
CA ASN A 111 -10.87 -20.89 -2.14
C ASN A 111 -10.60 -19.84 -3.23
N ASN A 112 -10.79 -18.55 -2.97
CA ASN A 112 -10.61 -17.46 -3.96
C ASN A 112 -11.40 -17.73 -5.26
N THR A 113 -12.63 -18.24 -5.15
CA THR A 113 -13.42 -18.64 -6.32
C THR A 113 -13.87 -17.40 -7.08
N PRO A 114 -13.62 -17.33 -8.40
CA PRO A 114 -14.02 -16.18 -9.20
C PRO A 114 -15.54 -16.09 -9.32
N ASN A 115 -16.11 -14.94 -8.97
CA ASN A 115 -17.54 -14.64 -9.16
C ASN A 115 -17.74 -13.15 -9.44
N LEU A 116 -18.70 -12.81 -10.30
CA LEU A 116 -19.11 -11.43 -10.51
C LEU A 116 -19.87 -10.91 -9.27
N PRO A 117 -19.64 -9.65 -8.84
CA PRO A 117 -20.46 -9.00 -7.84
C PRO A 117 -21.96 -9.07 -8.18
N LYS A 118 -22.78 -9.34 -7.16
CA LYS A 118 -24.25 -9.37 -7.26
C LYS A 118 -24.89 -7.99 -7.19
N ILE A 119 -24.15 -6.99 -6.69
CA ILE A 119 -24.57 -5.59 -6.68
C ILE A 119 -23.79 -4.79 -7.72
N SER A 120 -24.41 -3.71 -8.21
CA SER A 120 -23.77 -2.81 -9.16
C SER A 120 -22.69 -1.93 -8.50
N GLU A 121 -21.70 -1.49 -9.27
CA GLU A 121 -20.71 -0.48 -8.83
C GLU A 121 -21.40 0.78 -8.30
N SER A 122 -22.50 1.21 -8.93
CA SER A 122 -23.26 2.39 -8.52
C SER A 122 -23.93 2.22 -7.15
N ASP A 123 -24.49 1.05 -6.86
CA ASP A 123 -25.10 0.76 -5.55
C ASP A 123 -24.01 0.66 -4.48
N ALA A 124 -22.90 0.00 -4.78
CA ALA A 124 -21.74 -0.09 -3.90
C ALA A 124 -21.16 1.30 -3.58
N LYS A 125 -21.07 2.19 -4.59
CA LYS A 125 -20.59 3.57 -4.43
C LYS A 125 -21.50 4.34 -3.48
N LYS A 126 -22.81 4.21 -3.63
CA LYS A 126 -23.78 4.85 -2.72
C LYS A 126 -23.61 4.36 -1.29
N THR A 127 -23.32 3.07 -1.09
CA THR A 127 -23.00 2.55 0.24
C THR A 127 -21.72 3.18 0.80
N ALA A 128 -20.65 3.25 0.01
CA ALA A 128 -19.40 3.90 0.42
C ALA A 128 -19.60 5.38 0.79
N GLU A 129 -20.34 6.15 0.00
CA GLU A 129 -20.64 7.56 0.28
C GLU A 129 -21.45 7.76 1.57
N ASN A 130 -22.39 6.86 1.86
CA ASN A 130 -23.16 6.89 3.10
C ASN A 130 -22.29 6.52 4.30
N PHE A 131 -21.44 5.49 4.15
CA PHE A 131 -20.51 5.07 5.19
C PHE A 131 -19.53 6.20 5.57
N LEU A 132 -18.98 6.91 4.59
CA LEU A 132 -18.06 8.04 4.85
C LEU A 132 -18.72 9.15 5.69
N LYS A 133 -20.00 9.45 5.45
CA LYS A 133 -20.77 10.43 6.24
C LYS A 133 -21.08 9.93 7.65
N GLN A 134 -21.24 8.63 7.83
CA GLN A 134 -21.55 8.01 9.12
C GLN A 134 -20.30 7.87 10.01
N ILE A 135 -19.18 7.41 9.44
CA ILE A 135 -17.99 7.02 10.19
C ILE A 135 -17.26 8.22 10.81
N ASN A 136 -17.25 9.37 10.11
CA ASN A 136 -16.67 10.63 10.57
C ASN A 136 -17.54 11.82 10.11
N PRO A 137 -18.68 12.11 10.77
CA PRO A 137 -19.63 13.13 10.33
C PRO A 137 -19.07 14.56 10.37
N ASP A 138 -18.15 14.83 11.28
CA ASP A 138 -17.51 16.14 11.47
C ASP A 138 -16.06 16.18 10.91
N PHE A 139 -15.77 15.37 9.88
CA PHE A 139 -14.43 15.33 9.29
C PHE A 139 -14.03 16.73 8.76
N PRO A 140 -12.85 17.27 9.14
CA PRO A 140 -12.52 18.67 8.91
C PRO A 140 -12.11 19.00 7.46
N TYR A 141 -11.89 17.99 6.63
CA TYR A 141 -11.37 18.16 5.26
C TYR A 141 -12.37 17.69 4.20
N GLU A 142 -12.23 18.19 2.98
CA GLU A 142 -13.07 17.78 1.87
C GLU A 142 -12.57 16.43 1.34
N ILE A 143 -13.43 15.41 1.30
CA ILE A 143 -13.10 14.09 0.75
C ILE A 143 -13.91 13.79 -0.51
N LYS A 144 -13.29 13.16 -1.49
CA LYS A 144 -13.92 12.78 -2.77
C LYS A 144 -13.53 11.37 -3.15
N ILE A 145 -14.53 10.55 -3.49
CA ILE A 145 -14.30 9.31 -4.23
C ILE A 145 -13.92 9.70 -5.66
N TYR A 146 -12.71 9.38 -6.10
CA TYR A 146 -12.21 9.74 -7.43
C TYR A 146 -12.17 8.58 -8.41
N GLY A 147 -12.26 7.35 -7.92
CA GLY A 147 -12.22 6.15 -8.75
C GLY A 147 -12.60 4.90 -7.95
N SER A 148 -12.71 3.80 -8.67
CA SER A 148 -13.06 2.49 -8.12
C SER A 148 -12.47 1.38 -8.96
N ASN A 149 -12.12 0.28 -8.29
CA ASN A 149 -11.78 -0.99 -8.91
C ASN A 149 -12.78 -2.04 -8.41
N GLY A 150 -13.34 -2.83 -9.33
CA GLY A 150 -14.05 -4.05 -8.95
C GLY A 150 -13.14 -5.27 -9.07
N SER A 151 -13.45 -6.32 -8.33
CA SER A 151 -12.76 -7.59 -8.42
C SER A 151 -13.76 -8.73 -8.59
N ILE A 152 -13.38 -9.75 -9.35
CA ILE A 152 -14.08 -11.04 -9.36
C ILE A 152 -13.51 -12.00 -8.31
N PHE A 153 -12.43 -11.61 -7.62
CA PHE A 153 -11.76 -12.35 -6.56
C PHE A 153 -11.85 -11.56 -5.24
N GLY A 154 -12.47 -12.13 -4.22
CA GLY A 154 -12.59 -11.51 -2.89
C GLY A 154 -13.59 -10.34 -2.85
N ASN A 155 -13.12 -9.15 -2.43
CA ASN A 155 -13.94 -7.94 -2.29
C ASN A 155 -14.69 -7.61 -3.58
N GLY A 156 -15.92 -7.08 -3.49
CA GLY A 156 -16.66 -6.67 -4.67
C GLY A 156 -16.08 -5.42 -5.32
N TYR A 157 -15.98 -4.35 -4.54
CA TYR A 157 -15.53 -3.03 -5.00
C TYR A 157 -14.63 -2.36 -3.99
N THR A 158 -13.59 -1.68 -4.47
CA THR A 158 -12.78 -0.75 -3.68
C THR A 158 -12.93 0.64 -4.26
N PHE A 159 -13.37 1.60 -3.43
CA PHE A 159 -13.51 3.01 -3.80
C PHE A 159 -12.35 3.81 -3.21
N TYR A 160 -11.64 4.57 -4.05
CA TYR A 160 -10.47 5.35 -3.64
C TYR A 160 -10.84 6.79 -3.33
N ILE A 161 -10.27 7.31 -2.24
CA ILE A 161 -10.59 8.62 -1.67
C ILE A 161 -9.40 9.54 -1.81
N LYS A 162 -9.65 10.75 -2.32
CA LYS A 162 -8.73 11.89 -2.24
C LYS A 162 -9.22 12.90 -1.23
N THR A 163 -8.29 13.41 -0.42
CA THR A 163 -8.55 14.42 0.61
C THR A 163 -7.99 15.77 0.19
N TYR A 164 -8.78 16.83 0.33
CA TYR A 164 -8.43 18.19 -0.06
C TYR A 164 -8.52 19.12 1.13
N VAL A 165 -7.50 19.97 1.28
CA VAL A 165 -7.46 21.03 2.28
C VAL A 165 -7.29 22.35 1.54
N ASN A 166 -8.23 23.28 1.74
CA ASN A 166 -8.25 24.56 1.02
C ASN A 166 -8.19 24.41 -0.51
N GLY A 167 -8.78 23.34 -1.07
CA GLY A 167 -8.79 23.04 -2.50
C GLY A 167 -7.52 22.40 -3.05
N VAL A 168 -6.51 22.13 -2.21
CA VAL A 168 -5.23 21.48 -2.59
C VAL A 168 -5.25 20.03 -2.11
N LEU A 169 -4.79 19.10 -2.94
CA LEU A 169 -4.71 17.69 -2.59
C LEU A 169 -3.76 17.48 -1.41
N PHE A 170 -4.20 16.78 -0.37
CA PHE A 170 -3.38 16.32 0.73
C PHE A 170 -3.11 14.83 0.57
N THR A 171 -1.93 14.48 0.05
CA THR A 171 -1.61 13.10 -0.40
C THR A 171 -1.62 12.10 0.76
N ASN A 172 -1.12 12.50 1.92
CA ASN A 172 -1.12 11.66 3.13
C ASN A 172 -2.52 11.46 3.71
N GLY A 173 -3.51 12.25 3.28
CA GLY A 173 -4.90 12.14 3.72
C GLY A 173 -5.75 11.19 2.89
N ASN A 174 -5.20 10.60 1.83
CA ASN A 174 -5.94 9.69 0.94
C ASN A 174 -6.27 8.36 1.64
N GLY A 175 -7.26 7.65 1.10
CA GLY A 175 -7.79 6.44 1.71
C GLY A 175 -8.63 5.59 0.76
N SER A 176 -9.31 4.59 1.30
CA SER A 176 -10.22 3.73 0.53
C SER A 176 -11.37 3.16 1.36
N VAL A 177 -12.42 2.69 0.68
CA VAL A 177 -13.52 1.91 1.27
C VAL A 177 -13.69 0.63 0.45
N ASN A 178 -13.70 -0.52 1.13
CA ASN A 178 -13.93 -1.84 0.53
C ASN A 178 -15.37 -2.29 0.80
N ILE A 179 -16.07 -2.65 -0.27
CA ILE A 179 -17.46 -3.09 -0.27
C ILE A 179 -17.54 -4.54 -0.76
N ASP A 180 -18.26 -5.37 -0.02
CA ASP A 180 -18.61 -6.73 -0.43
C ASP A 180 -19.50 -6.72 -1.68
N GLY A 181 -19.18 -7.58 -2.65
CA GLY A 181 -19.90 -7.66 -3.92
C GLY A 181 -21.22 -8.42 -3.83
N THR A 182 -21.46 -9.18 -2.76
CA THR A 182 -22.66 -10.03 -2.61
C THR A 182 -23.85 -9.24 -2.11
N ASP A 183 -23.66 -8.39 -1.09
CA ASP A 183 -24.75 -7.64 -0.48
C ASP A 183 -24.42 -6.18 -0.14
N GLY A 184 -23.24 -5.70 -0.52
CA GLY A 184 -22.86 -4.30 -0.34
C GLY A 184 -22.39 -3.95 1.05
N TYR A 185 -22.11 -4.93 1.90
CA TYR A 185 -21.59 -4.69 3.23
C TYR A 185 -20.19 -4.04 3.20
N VAL A 186 -19.92 -3.10 4.12
CA VAL A 186 -18.61 -2.44 4.22
C VAL A 186 -17.67 -3.38 4.97
N MET A 187 -16.58 -3.78 4.33
CA MET A 187 -15.60 -4.71 4.92
C MET A 187 -14.36 -4.02 5.46
N GLY A 188 -14.02 -2.86 4.87
CA GLY A 188 -12.79 -2.18 5.16
C GLY A 188 -12.89 -0.70 4.84
N PHE A 189 -12.14 0.09 5.60
CA PHE A 189 -11.95 1.51 5.38
C PHE A 189 -10.60 1.93 5.96
N ASP A 190 -9.86 2.70 5.18
CA ASP A 190 -8.69 3.44 5.64
C ASP A 190 -8.80 4.90 5.19
N LEU A 191 -8.34 5.82 6.04
CA LEU A 191 -8.25 7.23 5.70
C LEU A 191 -7.10 7.87 6.46
N GLY A 192 -6.22 8.52 5.72
CA GLY A 192 -5.19 9.34 6.34
C GLY A 192 -5.78 10.60 6.98
N TYR A 193 -5.32 10.94 8.18
CA TYR A 193 -5.77 12.13 8.88
C TYR A 193 -4.71 12.63 9.85
N ILE A 194 -4.47 13.94 9.84
CA ILE A 194 -3.70 14.61 10.87
C ILE A 194 -4.37 15.95 11.16
N GLN A 195 -4.46 16.30 12.43
CA GLN A 195 -4.81 17.65 12.83
C GLN A 195 -3.55 18.52 12.79
N ALA A 196 -3.40 19.29 11.71
CA ALA A 196 -2.26 20.17 11.50
C ALA A 196 -2.70 21.53 10.93
N ASP A 197 -1.82 22.53 11.10
CA ASP A 197 -1.93 23.80 10.40
C ASP A 197 -1.33 23.65 8.99
N PHE A 198 -2.14 23.94 7.97
CA PHE A 198 -1.72 23.86 6.56
C PHE A 198 -1.21 25.23 6.09
N PRO A 199 0.03 25.33 5.56
CA PRO A 199 0.57 26.60 5.07
C PRO A 199 -0.27 27.21 3.94
N SER A 200 -0.44 28.53 3.92
CA SER A 200 -1.11 29.20 2.81
C SER A 200 -0.27 29.15 1.52
N ILE A 201 -0.88 28.72 0.42
CA ILE A 201 -0.25 28.70 -0.92
C ILE A 201 -0.38 30.01 -1.70
N ASN A 202 -0.89 31.10 -1.09
CA ASN A 202 -1.10 32.37 -1.78
C ASN A 202 0.19 33.01 -2.34
N ASN A 203 1.35 32.66 -1.75
CA ASN A 203 2.66 33.12 -2.18
C ASN A 203 3.46 32.01 -2.86
N ALA A 204 2.81 30.95 -3.34
CA ALA A 204 3.50 29.90 -4.07
C ALA A 204 4.09 30.45 -5.38
N ILE A 205 5.28 29.95 -5.75
CA ILE A 205 5.87 30.22 -7.06
C ILE A 205 4.94 29.71 -8.16
N SER A 206 5.03 30.28 -9.35
CA SER A 206 4.25 29.81 -10.49
C SER A 206 4.67 28.41 -10.95
N VAL A 207 3.78 27.72 -11.67
CA VAL A 207 4.07 26.41 -12.28
C VAL A 207 5.30 26.50 -13.20
N ASP A 208 5.46 27.58 -13.98
CA ASP A 208 6.60 27.76 -14.88
C ASP A 208 7.93 27.94 -14.12
N GLU A 209 7.93 28.68 -13.01
CA GLU A 209 9.09 28.80 -12.12
C GLU A 209 9.43 27.45 -11.46
N ALA A 210 8.40 26.68 -11.08
CA ALA A 210 8.58 25.34 -10.53
C ALA A 210 9.16 24.37 -11.57
N LYS A 211 8.68 24.38 -12.83
CA LYS A 211 9.23 23.55 -13.92
C LYS A 211 10.71 23.84 -14.13
N LYS A 212 11.09 25.12 -14.12
CA LYS A 212 12.50 25.52 -14.19
C LYS A 212 13.30 25.02 -12.99
N ALA A 213 12.78 25.19 -11.78
CA ALA A 213 13.44 24.71 -10.57
C ALA A 213 13.60 23.19 -10.58
N TYR A 214 12.61 22.45 -11.09
CA TYR A 214 12.68 21.01 -11.31
C TYR A 214 13.83 20.67 -12.27
N SER A 215 13.85 21.23 -13.47
CA SER A 215 14.91 20.97 -14.47
C SER A 215 16.32 21.26 -13.94
N ASP A 216 16.45 22.35 -13.16
CA ASP A 216 17.72 22.82 -12.61
C ASP A 216 18.21 21.98 -11.41
N LYS A 217 17.30 21.52 -10.53
CA LYS A 217 17.65 20.93 -9.22
C LYS A 217 17.39 19.43 -9.11
N LEU A 218 16.43 18.90 -9.86
CA LEU A 218 16.01 17.50 -9.84
C LEU A 218 16.21 16.91 -11.25
N GLY A 219 15.30 17.24 -12.16
CA GLY A 219 15.36 16.94 -13.57
C GLY A 219 15.41 15.46 -13.93
N LEU A 220 15.30 15.18 -15.22
CA LEU A 220 15.52 13.84 -15.75
C LEU A 220 17.01 13.58 -15.98
N GLU A 221 17.43 12.33 -15.77
CA GLU A 221 18.75 11.82 -16.11
C GLU A 221 18.66 10.75 -17.18
N LEU A 222 19.57 10.78 -18.15
CA LEU A 222 19.77 9.69 -19.10
C LEU A 222 20.62 8.61 -18.43
N VAL A 223 20.06 7.42 -18.25
CA VAL A 223 20.73 6.26 -17.65
C VAL A 223 20.55 5.02 -18.52
N TYR A 224 21.40 4.01 -18.34
CA TYR A 224 21.11 2.65 -18.76
C TYR A 224 20.37 1.91 -17.66
N ARG A 225 19.25 1.29 -18.00
CA ARG A 225 18.60 0.26 -17.17
C ARG A 225 18.79 -1.10 -17.84
N THR A 226 18.59 -2.15 -17.04
CA THR A 226 18.70 -3.53 -17.49
C THR A 226 17.48 -4.32 -17.06
N TYR A 227 17.01 -5.22 -17.92
CA TYR A 227 15.99 -6.20 -17.56
C TYR A 227 16.41 -7.58 -18.09
N VAL A 228 15.77 -8.63 -17.58
CA VAL A 228 15.93 -9.99 -18.11
C VAL A 228 14.77 -10.25 -19.07
N ASP A 229 15.08 -10.58 -20.32
CA ASP A 229 14.08 -10.95 -21.31
C ASP A 229 13.49 -12.35 -21.03
N GLU A 230 12.50 -12.76 -21.82
CA GLU A 230 11.83 -14.05 -21.66
C GLU A 230 12.76 -15.26 -21.86
N ASP A 231 13.83 -15.09 -22.62
CA ASP A 231 14.84 -16.12 -22.89
C ASP A 231 15.91 -16.18 -21.78
N GLY A 232 15.82 -15.30 -20.77
CA GLY A 232 16.76 -15.23 -19.66
C GLY A 232 18.01 -14.38 -19.95
N ASN A 233 18.05 -13.65 -21.07
CA ASN A 233 19.17 -12.78 -21.41
C ASN A 233 19.02 -11.42 -20.72
N VAL A 234 20.13 -10.84 -20.29
CA VAL A 234 20.15 -9.49 -19.73
C VAL A 234 20.26 -8.47 -20.87
N VAL A 235 19.24 -7.62 -21.01
CA VAL A 235 19.16 -6.56 -22.03
C VAL A 235 19.36 -5.20 -21.38
N ALA A 236 20.30 -4.41 -21.90
CA ALA A 236 20.51 -3.02 -21.49
C ALA A 236 19.85 -2.04 -22.47
N TYR A 237 19.22 -0.99 -21.95
CA TYR A 237 18.56 0.04 -22.75
C TYR A 237 18.70 1.44 -22.11
N PRO A 238 18.85 2.51 -22.91
CA PRO A 238 18.96 3.86 -22.40
C PRO A 238 17.56 4.45 -22.18
N VAL A 239 17.41 5.24 -21.12
CA VAL A 239 16.13 5.81 -20.71
C VAL A 239 16.33 7.12 -19.95
N TYR A 240 15.46 8.10 -20.19
CA TYR A 240 15.30 9.23 -19.28
C TYR A 240 14.45 8.84 -18.09
N THR A 241 14.96 9.06 -16.88
CA THR A 241 14.26 8.79 -15.62
C THR A 241 14.62 9.87 -14.61
N GLN A 242 13.72 10.17 -13.68
CA GLN A 242 14.16 10.82 -12.44
C GLN A 242 14.94 9.76 -11.64
N GLU A 243 16.14 10.09 -11.16
CA GLU A 243 16.88 9.18 -10.28
C GLU A 243 16.08 8.98 -8.97
N TYR A 244 16.09 7.76 -8.45
CA TYR A 244 15.28 7.30 -7.31
C TYR A 244 15.66 7.92 -5.95
N ASP A 245 15.57 9.24 -5.86
CA ASP A 245 15.33 9.96 -4.62
C ASP A 245 13.82 10.22 -4.54
N TYR A 246 13.06 9.15 -4.23
CA TYR A 246 11.58 9.13 -4.21
C TYR A 246 10.92 10.19 -3.30
N ASP A 247 11.74 10.90 -2.54
CA ASP A 247 11.34 11.87 -1.55
C ASP A 247 11.70 13.32 -1.93
N LYS A 248 12.31 13.59 -3.10
CA LYS A 248 12.69 14.96 -3.49
C LYS A 248 11.64 15.68 -4.33
N TYR A 249 11.25 16.87 -3.88
CA TYR A 249 10.25 17.71 -4.54
C TYR A 249 10.67 19.18 -4.57
N ILE A 250 10.03 19.98 -5.42
CA ILE A 250 10.19 21.44 -5.40
C ILE A 250 9.19 22.04 -4.40
N ASN A 251 9.70 22.68 -3.35
CA ASN A 251 8.88 23.40 -2.39
C ASN A 251 8.12 24.54 -3.08
N ALA A 252 6.80 24.55 -2.95
CA ALA A 252 5.97 25.49 -3.69
C ALA A 252 6.14 26.94 -3.23
N LEU A 253 6.64 27.19 -2.01
CA LEU A 253 6.83 28.54 -1.47
C LEU A 253 8.23 29.09 -1.73
N THR A 254 9.25 28.24 -1.78
CA THR A 254 10.66 28.68 -1.91
C THR A 254 11.26 28.38 -3.28
N GLY A 255 10.74 27.39 -4.00
CA GLY A 255 11.33 26.87 -5.24
C GLY A 255 12.59 26.04 -5.01
N ASP A 256 12.93 25.70 -3.76
CA ASP A 256 14.05 24.83 -3.43
C ASP A 256 13.67 23.37 -3.48
N ALA A 257 14.65 22.52 -3.82
CA ALA A 257 14.52 21.08 -3.67
C ALA A 257 14.48 20.75 -2.18
N VAL A 258 13.48 19.98 -1.77
CA VAL A 258 13.29 19.53 -0.39
C VAL A 258 13.11 18.02 -0.37
N ASP A 259 13.73 17.38 0.62
CA ASP A 259 13.49 16.00 0.97
C ASP A 259 12.22 15.91 1.82
N VAL A 260 11.28 15.09 1.37
CA VAL A 260 9.97 14.84 1.93
C VAL A 260 9.89 13.37 2.19
N THR A 261 10.38 12.97 3.36
CA THR A 261 10.26 11.57 3.75
C THR A 261 8.77 11.27 3.86
N ASN A 262 8.25 10.42 2.98
CA ASN A 262 6.81 10.13 2.91
C ASN A 262 6.54 8.65 3.19
N TYR A 263 7.21 8.10 4.20
CA TYR A 263 6.83 6.81 4.74
C TYR A 263 5.55 7.00 5.54
N ARG A 264 4.54 6.18 5.28
CA ARG A 264 3.24 6.16 5.99
C ARG A 264 3.44 5.69 7.44
N TYR A 265 4.24 6.43 8.21
CA TYR A 265 4.44 6.23 9.64
C TYR A 265 3.12 6.56 10.34
N PHE A 266 2.76 5.70 11.28
CA PHE A 266 1.80 5.91 12.37
C PHE A 266 0.98 7.21 12.30
N ILE A 267 -0.33 7.09 12.11
CA ILE A 267 -1.24 8.23 11.93
C ILE A 267 -2.02 8.45 13.22
N GLY A 268 -1.63 9.44 14.04
CA GLY A 268 -2.31 9.81 15.28
C GLY A 268 -2.44 11.33 15.47
N ASN A 269 -3.00 11.78 16.60
CA ASN A 269 -3.10 13.20 16.92
C ASN A 269 -2.67 13.51 18.35
N LYS A 270 -2.16 14.73 18.56
CA LYS A 270 -1.67 15.20 19.88
C LYS A 270 -2.78 15.74 20.79
N SER A 271 -3.85 16.28 20.21
CA SER A 271 -4.94 16.94 20.95
C SER A 271 -6.00 15.91 21.35
N GLU A 272 -6.30 15.85 22.65
CA GLU A 272 -7.44 15.15 23.20
C GLU A 272 -8.65 16.09 23.17
N SER A 273 -9.25 16.25 22.00
CA SER A 273 -10.42 17.11 21.80
C SER A 273 -11.58 16.37 21.16
N ALA A 274 -11.81 15.12 21.59
CA ALA A 274 -13.08 14.46 21.30
C ALA A 274 -14.22 15.31 21.90
N ASN A 275 -15.27 15.57 21.11
CA ASN A 275 -16.43 16.32 21.59
C ASN A 275 -17.00 15.68 22.87
N ASP A 276 -17.39 16.50 23.85
CA ASP A 276 -18.10 16.08 25.06
C ASP A 276 -19.51 15.59 24.71
N ALA A 277 -19.61 14.43 24.07
CA ALA A 277 -20.86 13.71 23.94
C ALA A 277 -21.11 12.98 25.27
N ALA A 278 -21.67 13.70 26.23
CA ALA A 278 -22.24 13.13 27.44
C ALA A 278 -23.46 12.27 27.07
N ALA A 279 -23.24 10.98 26.82
CA ALA A 279 -24.30 9.98 26.76
C ALA A 279 -23.75 8.65 27.26
N ASP A 280 -24.51 8.00 28.16
CA ASP A 280 -24.27 6.65 28.67
C ASP A 280 -24.20 5.66 27.48
N GLY A 281 -22.99 5.41 26.98
CA GLY A 281 -22.72 4.95 25.61
C GLY A 281 -23.01 3.48 25.32
N GLY A 282 -23.84 2.82 26.14
CA GLY A 282 -24.22 1.42 25.93
C GLY A 282 -23.01 0.48 25.85
N LEU A 283 -21.99 0.71 26.69
CA LEU A 283 -20.85 -0.17 26.80
C LEU A 283 -21.31 -1.53 27.34
N THR A 284 -20.76 -2.59 26.77
CA THR A 284 -20.97 -3.98 27.19
C THR A 284 -20.15 -4.29 28.44
N GLU A 285 -20.51 -5.36 29.17
CA GLU A 285 -19.76 -5.78 30.36
C GLU A 285 -18.29 -6.07 30.07
N GLN A 286 -17.98 -6.61 28.89
CA GLN A 286 -16.59 -6.87 28.46
C GLN A 286 -15.79 -5.58 28.21
N GLU A 287 -16.42 -4.56 27.64
CA GLU A 287 -15.81 -3.25 27.39
C GLU A 287 -15.52 -2.54 28.70
N ILE A 288 -16.47 -2.56 29.63
CA ILE A 288 -16.28 -2.01 30.99
C ILE A 288 -15.16 -2.76 31.72
N LYS A 289 -15.14 -4.11 31.65
CA LYS A 289 -14.09 -4.92 32.27
C LYS A 289 -12.69 -4.59 31.73
N GLU A 290 -12.56 -4.38 30.43
CA GLU A 290 -11.30 -3.95 29.82
C GLU A 290 -10.88 -2.56 30.29
N LEU A 291 -11.82 -1.60 30.38
CA LEU A 291 -11.55 -0.26 30.91
C LEU A 291 -11.14 -0.28 32.38
N ASP A 292 -11.76 -1.12 33.21
CA ASP A 292 -11.43 -1.27 34.62
C ASP A 292 -10.06 -1.93 34.83
N ASN A 293 -9.59 -2.76 33.89
CA ASN A 293 -8.22 -3.30 33.94
C ASN A 293 -7.15 -2.24 33.63
N ILE A 294 -7.51 -1.21 32.86
CA ILE A 294 -6.66 -0.04 32.60
C ILE A 294 -6.62 0.88 33.83
N ASP A 295 -7.66 0.83 34.66
CA ASP A 295 -7.70 1.57 35.91
C ASP A 295 -6.60 1.11 36.87
N GLY A 296 -5.79 2.04 37.36
CA GLY A 296 -4.68 1.75 38.27
C GLY A 296 -3.39 1.27 37.62
N LEU A 297 -3.26 1.30 36.30
CA LEU A 297 -1.96 1.18 35.63
C LEU A 297 -1.10 2.43 35.90
N ILE A 298 0.23 2.25 35.89
CA ILE A 298 1.19 3.35 36.05
C ILE A 298 0.99 4.33 34.89
N SER A 299 0.88 5.63 35.19
CA SER A 299 0.76 6.64 34.14
C SER A 299 2.02 6.73 33.30
N ARG A 300 1.88 7.20 32.06
CA ARG A 300 3.02 7.47 31.16
C ARG A 300 4.10 8.30 31.85
N THR A 301 3.71 9.43 32.43
CA THR A 301 4.62 10.36 33.10
C THR A 301 5.39 9.67 34.24
N ALA A 302 4.72 8.79 35.00
CA ALA A 302 5.36 8.02 36.04
C ALA A 302 6.33 6.96 35.48
N LEU A 303 5.97 6.27 34.38
CA LEU A 303 6.83 5.31 33.69
C LEU A 303 8.11 5.97 33.14
N GLU A 304 7.96 7.07 32.40
CA GLU A 304 9.11 7.78 31.82
C GLU A 304 10.07 8.27 32.91
N ASN A 305 9.54 8.82 33.99
CA ASN A 305 10.34 9.23 35.15
C ASN A 305 11.06 8.03 35.79
N LYS A 306 10.40 6.88 35.89
CA LYS A 306 11.02 5.64 36.42
C LYS A 306 12.16 5.16 35.54
N LEU A 307 11.99 5.16 34.22
CA LEU A 307 13.03 4.75 33.26
C LEU A 307 14.21 5.73 33.29
N LYS A 308 13.94 7.03 33.11
CA LYS A 308 14.98 8.08 33.01
C LYS A 308 15.74 8.30 34.32
N SER A 309 15.14 8.00 35.48
CA SER A 309 15.83 8.08 36.79
C SER A 309 16.63 6.83 37.15
N ASN A 310 16.48 5.73 36.41
CA ASN A 310 17.18 4.49 36.69
C ASN A 310 18.63 4.55 36.18
N LYS A 311 19.56 4.78 37.12
CA LYS A 311 21.00 4.90 36.85
C LYS A 311 21.62 3.67 36.18
N LEU A 312 21.04 2.47 36.34
CA LEU A 312 21.56 1.26 35.71
C LEU A 312 21.28 1.23 34.20
N LEU A 313 20.20 1.86 33.76
CA LEU A 313 19.83 1.91 32.34
C LEU A 313 20.67 2.93 31.56
N SER A 314 21.40 3.81 32.24
CA SER A 314 22.29 4.81 31.62
C SER A 314 21.65 5.57 30.45
N ILE A 315 20.35 5.90 30.59
CA ILE A 315 19.59 6.58 29.54
C ILE A 315 20.14 8.01 29.35
N PRO A 316 20.61 8.39 28.15
CA PRO A 316 21.11 9.74 27.88
C PRO A 316 20.06 10.81 28.17
N LYS A 317 20.49 11.96 28.70
CA LYS A 317 19.56 13.05 29.04
C LYS A 317 18.87 13.67 27.81
N ASN A 318 19.51 13.61 26.65
CA ASN A 318 19.01 14.13 25.39
C ASN A 318 18.32 13.06 24.53
N ILE A 319 17.99 11.89 25.09
CA ILE A 319 17.24 10.89 24.34
C ILE A 319 15.77 11.31 24.23
N ASN A 320 15.19 11.12 23.06
CA ASN A 320 13.77 11.32 22.83
C ASN A 320 13.01 10.02 23.08
N THR A 321 11.74 10.11 23.49
CA THR A 321 10.82 8.97 23.45
C THR A 321 10.17 8.97 22.07
N ASP A 322 10.53 8.00 21.24
CA ASP A 322 10.03 7.91 19.86
C ASP A 322 8.62 7.30 19.85
N SER A 323 8.43 6.22 20.63
CA SER A 323 7.15 5.55 20.75
C SER A 323 6.91 4.95 22.13
N ILE A 324 5.65 4.90 22.51
CA ILE A 324 5.15 4.17 23.66
C ILE A 324 3.83 3.48 23.31
N SER A 325 3.75 2.17 23.54
CA SER A 325 2.54 1.36 23.31
C SER A 325 2.10 0.69 24.60
N LEU A 326 0.84 0.84 24.98
CA LEU A 326 0.20 0.08 26.06
C LEU A 326 -0.71 -0.98 25.45
N TYR A 327 -0.41 -2.25 25.70
CA TYR A 327 -1.18 -3.39 25.18
C TYR A 327 -1.25 -4.53 26.19
N LYS A 328 -2.25 -5.41 26.03
CA LYS A 328 -2.39 -6.65 26.78
C LYS A 328 -1.62 -7.76 26.06
N ASN A 329 -0.72 -8.45 26.77
CA ASN A 329 0.07 -9.55 26.21
C ASN A 329 -0.68 -10.90 26.31
N TYR A 330 -0.07 -11.99 25.81
CA TYR A 330 -0.67 -13.33 25.84
C TYR A 330 -0.91 -13.90 27.25
N ASP A 331 -0.22 -13.38 28.26
CA ASP A 331 -0.37 -13.80 29.66
C ASP A 331 -1.43 -12.96 30.40
N ASP A 332 -2.26 -12.20 29.67
CA ASP A 332 -3.24 -11.24 30.20
C ASP A 332 -2.62 -10.12 31.05
N GLU A 333 -1.32 -9.86 30.90
CA GLU A 333 -0.61 -8.76 31.57
C GLU A 333 -0.54 -7.51 30.67
N TYR A 334 -0.85 -6.34 31.23
CA TYR A 334 -0.66 -5.08 30.52
C TYR A 334 0.82 -4.71 30.49
N THR A 335 1.34 -4.43 29.30
CA THR A 335 2.74 -4.13 29.05
C THR A 335 2.88 -2.80 28.32
N TYR A 336 3.79 -1.96 28.79
CA TYR A 336 4.34 -0.85 28.03
C TYR A 336 5.51 -1.33 27.18
N SER A 337 5.48 -1.09 25.87
CA SER A 337 6.66 -1.13 25.01
C SER A 337 7.10 0.30 24.72
N VAL A 338 8.38 0.61 24.92
CA VAL A 338 8.93 1.96 24.78
C VAL A 338 10.17 1.91 23.89
N SER A 339 10.20 2.76 22.87
CA SER A 339 11.37 3.03 22.05
C SER A 339 11.86 4.46 22.27
N MET A 340 13.18 4.61 22.41
CA MET A 340 13.83 5.89 22.61
C MET A 340 15.10 5.96 21.77
N SER A 341 15.35 7.09 21.13
CA SER A 341 16.57 7.27 20.35
C SER A 341 17.12 8.70 20.40
N ASN A 342 18.38 8.80 19.99
CA ASN A 342 19.02 10.04 19.56
C ASN A 342 20.06 9.69 18.48
N ASP A 343 20.86 10.68 18.09
CA ASP A 343 21.92 10.59 17.08
C ASP A 343 22.95 9.47 17.32
N LYS A 344 23.07 8.94 18.54
CA LYS A 344 24.13 7.99 18.92
C LYS A 344 23.65 6.72 19.59
N CYS A 345 22.38 6.65 19.96
CA CYS A 345 21.87 5.62 20.86
C CYS A 345 20.43 5.31 20.54
N ASN A 346 20.12 4.02 20.45
CA ASN A 346 18.78 3.47 20.36
C ASN A 346 18.54 2.58 21.58
N ILE A 347 17.35 2.70 22.16
CA ILE A 347 16.93 1.93 23.33
C ILE A 347 15.53 1.39 23.06
N TYR A 348 15.34 0.11 23.38
CA TYR A 348 14.03 -0.53 23.41
C TYR A 348 13.81 -1.23 24.74
N THR A 349 12.65 -1.04 25.36
CA THR A 349 12.33 -1.65 26.64
C THR A 349 10.86 -2.05 26.73
N SER A 350 10.57 -3.14 27.44
CA SER A 350 9.21 -3.49 27.83
C SER A 350 9.07 -3.52 29.35
N VAL A 351 7.94 -3.03 29.85
CA VAL A 351 7.68 -2.81 31.27
C VAL A 351 6.26 -3.26 31.61
N ASP A 352 6.11 -4.03 32.69
CA ASP A 352 4.81 -4.35 33.26
C ASP A 352 4.07 -3.07 33.68
N ALA A 353 2.89 -2.83 33.15
CA ALA A 353 2.17 -1.57 33.31
C ALA A 353 1.58 -1.37 34.71
N LYS A 354 1.45 -2.43 35.51
CA LYS A 354 0.86 -2.37 36.86
C LYS A 354 1.94 -2.18 37.94
N THR A 355 3.05 -2.89 37.80
CA THR A 355 4.15 -2.91 38.79
C THR A 355 5.32 -2.02 38.38
N GLY A 356 5.45 -1.75 37.08
CA GLY A 356 6.57 -1.05 36.47
C GLY A 356 7.83 -1.91 36.41
N GLU A 357 7.73 -3.23 36.55
CA GLU A 357 8.86 -4.16 36.42
C GLU A 357 9.37 -4.16 34.97
N ILE A 358 10.68 -3.96 34.76
CA ILE A 358 11.28 -4.01 33.43
C ILE A 358 11.43 -5.49 33.03
N LYS A 359 10.71 -5.90 31.99
CA LYS A 359 10.73 -7.28 31.45
C LYS A 359 11.80 -7.45 30.36
N TYR A 360 12.04 -6.39 29.59
CA TYR A 360 13.06 -6.38 28.54
C TYR A 360 13.76 -5.03 28.48
N TYR A 361 15.06 -5.04 28.18
CA TYR A 361 15.83 -3.84 27.90
C TYR A 361 16.95 -4.17 26.91
N SER A 362 17.07 -3.36 25.86
CA SER A 362 18.15 -3.43 24.89
C SER A 362 18.62 -2.02 24.53
N ARG A 363 19.92 -1.90 24.24
CA ARG A 363 20.60 -0.67 23.87
C ARG A 363 21.65 -0.96 22.81
N TRP A 364 21.66 -0.17 21.73
CA TRP A 364 22.66 -0.23 20.65
C TRP A 364 22.93 1.16 20.09
N GLY A 365 24.10 1.38 19.48
CA GLY A 365 24.60 2.71 19.07
C GLY A 365 26.12 2.79 19.15
N GLU A 366 26.75 3.88 18.69
CA GLU A 366 28.20 3.95 18.47
C GLU A 366 29.05 3.52 19.69
N ASP A 367 29.81 2.43 19.53
CA ASP A 367 31.15 2.30 20.08
C ASP A 367 32.12 2.87 19.01
N ASP A 368 32.91 3.90 19.36
CA ASP A 368 33.80 4.65 18.46
C ASP A 368 34.65 3.74 17.53
N SER A 369 34.22 3.54 16.28
CA SER A 369 35.09 3.02 15.22
C SER A 369 34.90 3.82 13.93
N LYS A 370 36.01 4.35 13.38
CA LYS A 370 35.98 5.13 12.14
C LYS A 370 35.92 4.17 10.96
N GLU A 371 34.72 3.87 10.50
CA GLU A 371 34.51 3.24 9.20
C GLU A 371 34.88 4.23 8.08
N LYS A 372 35.52 3.72 7.03
CA LYS A 372 35.80 4.47 5.81
C LYS A 372 35.12 3.76 4.64
N ASN A 373 34.15 4.44 4.04
CA ASN A 373 33.45 4.04 2.81
C ASN A 373 34.05 4.82 1.65
N ASN A 374 34.97 4.23 0.86
CA ASN A 374 35.66 4.77 -0.34
C ASN A 374 37.16 4.41 -0.44
N ASP A 375 37.50 3.12 -0.56
CA ASP A 375 38.88 2.72 -0.80
C ASP A 375 39.13 2.36 -2.28
N ASP A 376 39.56 3.34 -3.07
CA ASP A 376 39.90 3.19 -4.50
C ASP A 376 40.97 2.12 -4.74
N SER A 377 41.89 1.96 -3.78
CA SER A 377 42.99 1.01 -3.90
C SER A 377 42.49 -0.42 -3.70
N ALA A 378 41.58 -0.62 -2.75
CA ALA A 378 40.89 -1.88 -2.54
C ALA A 378 39.98 -2.21 -3.74
N LEU A 379 39.21 -1.25 -4.26
CA LEU A 379 38.38 -1.47 -5.45
C LEU A 379 39.22 -1.93 -6.65
N LYS A 380 40.32 -1.23 -6.97
CA LYS A 380 41.23 -1.62 -8.06
C LYS A 380 41.82 -3.01 -7.87
N THR A 381 42.14 -3.37 -6.63
CA THR A 381 42.69 -4.68 -6.29
C THR A 381 41.67 -5.80 -6.46
N LEU A 382 40.42 -5.56 -6.04
CA LEU A 382 39.36 -6.57 -5.98
C LEU A 382 38.59 -6.71 -7.31
N ALA A 383 38.38 -5.61 -8.05
CA ALA A 383 37.61 -5.57 -9.29
C ALA A 383 38.48 -5.58 -10.57
N GLY A 384 39.81 -5.45 -10.46
CA GLY A 384 40.73 -5.49 -11.59
C GLY A 384 40.44 -4.41 -12.64
N ASP A 385 40.41 -4.78 -13.92
CA ASP A 385 40.17 -3.84 -15.02
C ASP A 385 38.78 -3.21 -14.98
N LYS A 386 37.78 -3.92 -14.44
CA LYS A 386 36.39 -3.44 -14.32
C LYS A 386 36.31 -2.18 -13.46
N ALA A 387 37.21 -2.01 -12.48
CA ALA A 387 37.25 -0.83 -11.61
C ALA A 387 37.37 0.50 -12.37
N LYS A 388 37.85 0.49 -13.63
CA LYS A 388 37.98 1.71 -14.47
C LYS A 388 36.63 2.28 -14.90
N GLU A 389 35.59 1.45 -14.91
CA GLU A 389 34.23 1.84 -15.29
C GLU A 389 33.46 2.41 -14.09
N TYR A 390 33.98 2.29 -12.87
CA TYR A 390 33.33 2.73 -11.65
C TYR A 390 33.91 4.04 -11.14
N LYS A 391 33.04 4.93 -10.66
CA LYS A 391 33.41 6.21 -10.04
C LYS A 391 32.73 6.33 -8.70
N TYR A 392 33.47 6.80 -7.69
CA TYR A 392 32.87 7.07 -6.39
C TYR A 392 31.82 8.18 -6.50
N ASP A 393 30.64 7.93 -5.97
CA ASP A 393 29.52 8.85 -5.89
C ASP A 393 29.34 9.27 -4.43
N GLU A 394 29.53 10.55 -4.16
CA GLU A 394 29.50 11.10 -2.78
C GLU A 394 28.09 11.05 -2.17
N ASN A 395 27.05 11.08 -3.00
CA ASN A 395 25.67 11.05 -2.53
C ASN A 395 25.28 9.65 -2.01
N SER A 396 25.46 8.63 -2.84
CA SER A 396 25.16 7.23 -2.48
C SER A 396 26.22 6.58 -1.60
N HIS A 397 27.41 7.18 -1.48
CA HIS A 397 28.59 6.60 -0.83
C HIS A 397 29.02 5.25 -1.47
N LEU A 398 28.66 5.03 -2.73
CA LEU A 398 28.97 3.85 -3.51
C LEU A 398 29.84 4.22 -4.72
N TYR A 399 30.50 3.23 -5.29
CA TYR A 399 31.08 3.36 -6.63
C TYR A 399 30.04 3.00 -7.67
N VAL A 400 29.74 3.87 -8.62
CA VAL A 400 28.71 3.67 -9.64
C VAL A 400 29.37 3.46 -11.00
N ARG A 401 28.87 2.49 -11.78
CA ARG A 401 29.40 2.16 -13.11
C ARG A 401 28.89 3.13 -14.19
N TYR A 402 29.78 3.48 -15.11
CA TYR A 402 29.47 4.26 -16.31
C TYR A 402 29.95 3.55 -17.58
N VAL A 403 29.07 3.42 -18.56
CA VAL A 403 29.37 2.90 -19.91
C VAL A 403 28.99 3.99 -20.91
N ASN A 404 29.83 4.27 -21.91
CA ASN A 404 29.62 5.39 -22.86
C ASN A 404 29.41 6.76 -22.18
N GLY A 405 29.93 6.94 -20.96
CA GLY A 405 29.71 8.16 -20.17
C GLY A 405 28.35 8.24 -19.46
N ILE A 406 27.50 7.22 -19.62
CA ILE A 406 26.16 7.12 -19.04
C ILE A 406 26.16 6.13 -17.89
N LYS A 407 25.46 6.50 -16.82
CA LYS A 407 25.31 5.70 -15.61
C LYS A 407 24.56 4.39 -15.90
N VAL A 408 25.03 3.28 -15.36
CA VAL A 408 24.33 1.99 -15.41
C VAL A 408 23.61 1.77 -14.07
N THR A 409 22.29 1.91 -14.08
CA THR A 409 21.46 1.73 -12.89
C THR A 409 21.56 0.30 -12.38
N GLY A 410 21.82 0.15 -11.07
CA GLY A 410 21.98 -1.16 -10.41
C GLY A 410 23.42 -1.70 -10.39
N ASP A 411 24.30 -1.20 -11.25
CA ASP A 411 25.72 -1.57 -11.27
C ASP A 411 26.52 -0.64 -10.34
N TYR A 412 26.70 -1.08 -9.10
CA TYR A 412 27.53 -0.39 -8.10
C TYR A 412 28.52 -1.32 -7.42
N ALA A 413 29.55 -0.75 -6.80
CA ALA A 413 30.45 -1.43 -5.88
C ALA A 413 30.47 -0.73 -4.53
N ASN A 414 30.34 -1.51 -3.45
CA ASN A 414 30.53 -1.05 -2.08
C ASN A 414 31.88 -1.55 -1.57
N VAL A 415 32.69 -0.64 -1.02
CA VAL A 415 33.99 -0.96 -0.43
C VAL A 415 34.13 -0.24 0.91
N THR A 416 34.04 -1.00 2.00
CA THR A 416 34.20 -0.49 3.36
C THR A 416 35.46 -1.05 3.99
N THR A 417 36.20 -0.18 4.65
CA THR A 417 37.36 -0.55 5.45
C THR A 417 37.22 0.00 6.88
N ASN A 418 37.71 -0.76 7.85
CA ASN A 418 37.86 -0.31 9.24
C ASN A 418 39.35 -0.34 9.59
N ASN A 419 39.93 0.83 9.88
CA ASN A 419 41.36 0.99 10.15
C ASN A 419 42.29 0.37 9.07
N GLY A 420 41.91 0.46 7.80
CA GLY A 420 42.66 -0.11 6.67
C GLY A 420 42.49 -1.63 6.47
N VAL A 421 41.63 -2.27 7.26
CA VAL A 421 41.21 -3.66 7.04
C VAL A 421 39.89 -3.67 6.28
N LEU A 422 39.82 -4.39 5.16
CA LEU A 422 38.58 -4.58 4.41
C LEU A 422 37.53 -5.27 5.29
N THR A 423 36.38 -4.63 5.49
CA THR A 423 35.25 -5.19 6.26
C THR A 423 34.08 -5.56 5.38
N ASN A 424 33.88 -4.87 4.26
CA ASN A 424 32.84 -5.19 3.29
C ASN A 424 33.31 -4.93 1.86
N PHE A 425 32.97 -5.86 0.95
CA PHE A 425 33.11 -5.69 -0.49
C PHE A 425 31.94 -6.37 -1.20
N SER A 426 31.22 -5.62 -2.02
CA SER A 426 30.25 -6.14 -2.97
C SER A 426 30.33 -5.36 -4.28
N MET A 427 30.06 -6.01 -5.40
CA MET A 427 30.06 -5.38 -6.72
C MET A 427 29.04 -6.06 -7.63
N ASN A 428 28.15 -5.27 -8.21
CA ASN A 428 27.25 -5.67 -9.28
C ASN A 428 27.88 -5.28 -10.61
N TYR A 429 27.94 -6.21 -11.56
CA TYR A 429 28.46 -5.96 -12.90
C TYR A 429 27.59 -6.68 -13.93
N THR A 430 26.90 -5.91 -14.75
CA THR A 430 26.07 -6.40 -15.84
C THR A 430 26.91 -6.66 -17.08
N ASP A 431 27.03 -7.93 -17.49
CA ASP A 431 27.81 -8.35 -18.65
C ASP A 431 26.91 -8.49 -19.89
N THR A 432 26.67 -7.37 -20.58
CA THR A 432 25.83 -7.31 -21.79
C THR A 432 26.30 -6.20 -22.73
N GLU A 433 25.77 -6.17 -23.95
CA GLU A 433 26.03 -5.09 -24.90
C GLU A 433 25.17 -3.86 -24.58
N PHE A 434 25.81 -2.70 -24.48
CA PHE A 434 25.14 -1.42 -24.24
C PHE A 434 24.95 -0.66 -25.56
N PRO A 435 23.72 -0.32 -25.95
CA PRO A 435 23.46 0.36 -27.22
C PRO A 435 24.04 1.77 -27.22
N SER A 436 24.47 2.27 -28.39
CA SER A 436 24.92 3.65 -28.55
C SER A 436 23.80 4.64 -28.19
N ILE A 437 24.18 5.77 -27.59
CA ILE A 437 23.28 6.92 -27.34
C ILE A 437 23.34 7.96 -28.47
N GLU A 438 23.97 7.62 -29.59
CA GLU A 438 23.97 8.48 -30.78
C GLU A 438 22.53 8.67 -31.26
N ASN A 439 22.09 9.93 -31.38
CA ASN A 439 20.72 10.37 -31.68
C ASN A 439 19.71 10.29 -30.53
N ALA A 440 20.14 10.06 -29.29
CA ALA A 440 19.29 10.36 -28.14
C ALA A 440 18.88 11.86 -28.15
N MET A 441 17.62 12.15 -27.83
CA MET A 441 17.14 13.53 -27.65
C MET A 441 17.83 14.22 -26.48
N SER A 442 17.59 15.52 -26.29
CA SER A 442 18.12 16.25 -25.13
C SER A 442 17.31 15.97 -23.86
N LYS A 443 17.91 16.25 -22.69
CA LYS A 443 17.21 16.22 -21.41
C LYS A 443 16.02 17.19 -21.43
N GLU A 444 16.23 18.38 -21.98
CA GLU A 444 15.23 19.43 -22.07
C GLU A 444 14.03 19.03 -22.94
N ASP A 445 14.27 18.32 -24.05
CA ASP A 445 13.18 17.78 -24.89
C ASP A 445 12.38 16.70 -24.16
N ALA A 446 13.06 15.81 -23.42
CA ALA A 446 12.40 14.78 -22.61
C ALA A 446 11.57 15.38 -21.47
N GLU A 447 12.09 16.39 -20.77
CA GLU A 447 11.36 17.11 -19.73
C GLU A 447 10.16 17.88 -20.30
N LYS A 448 10.29 18.42 -21.51
CA LYS A 448 9.15 19.05 -22.19
C LYS A 448 8.04 18.02 -22.48
N ILE A 449 8.39 16.83 -22.96
CA ILE A 449 7.42 15.74 -23.16
C ILE A 449 6.72 15.40 -21.84
N LEU A 450 7.48 15.28 -20.74
CA LEU A 450 6.94 15.03 -19.41
C LEU A 450 5.92 16.10 -18.99
N PHE A 451 6.28 17.38 -19.10
CA PHE A 451 5.44 18.51 -18.67
C PHE A 451 4.27 18.82 -19.62
N ASP A 452 4.33 18.40 -20.88
CA ASP A 452 3.24 18.53 -21.84
C ASP A 452 2.17 17.43 -21.62
N ALA A 453 2.57 16.26 -21.11
CA ALA A 453 1.68 15.11 -20.91
C ALA A 453 1.13 14.97 -19.47
N LYS A 454 1.91 15.33 -18.45
CA LYS A 454 1.56 15.10 -17.04
C LYS A 454 1.25 16.41 -16.31
N ASP A 455 0.29 16.35 -15.38
CA ASP A 455 -0.05 17.50 -14.54
C ASP A 455 1.07 17.77 -13.53
N TYR A 456 1.49 19.03 -13.44
CA TYR A 456 2.48 19.50 -12.47
C TYR A 456 1.84 20.52 -11.54
N SER A 457 1.32 20.03 -10.43
CA SER A 457 0.47 20.80 -9.53
C SER A 457 0.96 20.72 -8.09
N ILE A 458 0.50 21.70 -7.29
CA ILE A 458 0.82 21.78 -5.87
C ILE A 458 -0.01 20.76 -5.12
N VAL A 459 0.63 20.03 -4.22
CA VAL A 459 -0.01 19.17 -3.21
C VAL A 459 0.55 19.48 -1.83
N TYR A 460 -0.19 19.14 -0.79
CA TYR A 460 0.35 19.06 0.56
C TYR A 460 0.87 17.65 0.82
N MET A 461 2.12 17.57 1.27
CA MET A 461 2.74 16.37 1.78
C MET A 461 3.14 16.56 3.23
N GLN A 462 3.10 15.46 3.98
CA GLN A 462 3.68 15.40 5.30
C GLN A 462 5.18 15.08 5.17
N ASN A 463 6.01 15.88 5.83
CA ASN A 463 7.44 15.60 5.98
C ASN A 463 7.74 15.18 7.41
N TYR A 464 8.40 14.04 7.57
CA TYR A 464 8.91 13.61 8.88
C TYR A 464 10.32 14.15 9.07
N THR A 465 10.49 14.96 10.11
CA THR A 465 11.81 15.32 10.64
C THR A 465 11.98 14.63 11.99
N ASP A 466 13.22 14.43 12.44
CA ASP A 466 13.58 13.65 13.65
C ASP A 466 12.74 13.96 14.90
N ASN A 467 12.10 15.14 14.98
CA ASN A 467 11.28 15.54 16.12
C ASN A 467 9.93 16.21 15.77
N THR A 468 9.62 16.43 14.48
CA THR A 468 8.40 17.15 14.07
C THR A 468 7.83 16.63 12.75
N ARG A 469 6.50 16.67 12.63
CA ARG A 469 5.78 16.48 11.37
C ARG A 469 5.37 17.85 10.87
N GLU A 470 5.83 18.21 9.69
CA GLU A 470 5.45 19.47 9.04
C GLU A 470 4.64 19.15 7.79
N ILE A 471 3.61 19.95 7.54
CA ILE A 471 2.88 19.91 6.28
C ILE A 471 3.54 20.92 5.35
N ILE A 472 4.06 20.44 4.22
CA ILE A 472 4.75 21.27 3.24
C ILE A 472 4.01 21.23 1.91
N PRO A 473 3.74 22.38 1.28
CA PRO A 473 3.24 22.42 -0.09
C PRO A 473 4.40 22.20 -1.06
N VAL A 474 4.27 21.21 -1.92
CA VAL A 474 5.28 20.85 -2.92
C VAL A 474 4.64 20.64 -4.28
N TYR A 475 5.42 20.83 -5.34
CA TYR A 475 4.99 20.46 -6.69
C TYR A 475 5.29 18.99 -6.96
N THR A 476 4.29 18.26 -7.45
CA THR A 476 4.42 16.84 -7.81
C THR A 476 4.07 16.61 -9.27
N ILE A 477 4.83 15.73 -9.91
CA ILE A 477 4.56 15.19 -11.24
C ILE A 477 4.70 13.69 -11.18
N ASP A 478 3.81 12.98 -11.87
CA ASP A 478 3.94 11.55 -12.09
C ASP A 478 5.09 11.32 -13.07
N THR A 479 6.19 10.74 -12.60
CA THR A 479 7.37 10.52 -13.42
C THR A 479 7.38 9.11 -13.98
N GLU A 480 7.29 9.04 -15.30
CA GLU A 480 7.49 7.80 -16.05
C GLU A 480 8.79 7.87 -16.85
N ASN A 481 9.34 6.70 -17.13
CA ASN A 481 10.53 6.56 -17.97
C ASN A 481 10.23 7.01 -19.40
N ILE A 482 11.12 7.76 -20.04
CA ILE A 482 10.96 8.22 -21.44
C ILE A 482 12.05 7.61 -22.31
N ASN A 483 11.66 6.97 -23.40
CA ASN A 483 12.60 6.43 -24.38
C ASN A 483 13.31 7.60 -25.10
N PRO A 484 14.65 7.67 -25.08
CA PRO A 484 15.40 8.82 -25.58
C PRO A 484 15.39 8.94 -27.10
N PHE A 485 14.95 7.92 -27.83
CA PHE A 485 14.91 7.93 -29.30
C PHE A 485 13.51 8.21 -29.84
N THR A 486 12.46 7.75 -29.14
CA THR A 486 11.07 7.88 -29.60
C THR A 486 10.31 8.99 -28.88
N GLY A 487 10.76 9.41 -27.69
CA GLY A 487 10.04 10.36 -26.85
C GLY A 487 8.76 9.80 -26.23
N LYS A 488 8.58 8.47 -26.23
CA LYS A 488 7.41 7.82 -25.64
C LYS A 488 7.71 7.35 -24.23
N PHE A 489 6.68 7.35 -23.38
CA PHE A 489 6.75 6.72 -22.06
C PHE A 489 6.93 5.21 -22.19
N VAL A 490 7.75 4.63 -21.34
CA VAL A 490 8.07 3.19 -21.34
C VAL A 490 8.06 2.62 -19.93
N ASP A 491 7.83 1.32 -19.80
CA ASP A 491 7.91 0.61 -18.53
C ASP A 491 9.36 0.26 -18.15
N TYR A 492 9.52 -0.58 -17.13
CA TYR A 492 10.83 -1.06 -16.65
C TYR A 492 11.49 -2.10 -17.59
N GLN A 493 10.79 -2.54 -18.64
CA GLN A 493 11.30 -3.41 -19.70
C GLN A 493 11.46 -2.65 -21.02
N ASN A 494 11.39 -1.31 -21.00
CA ASN A 494 11.45 -0.45 -22.17
C ASN A 494 10.29 -0.63 -23.16
N LYS A 495 9.17 -1.21 -22.74
CA LYS A 495 7.96 -1.33 -23.57
C LYS A 495 7.16 -0.05 -23.48
N GLU A 496 6.68 0.44 -24.61
CA GLU A 496 5.89 1.68 -24.66
C GLU A 496 4.63 1.55 -23.79
N ILE A 497 4.44 2.51 -22.89
CA ILE A 497 3.21 2.63 -22.10
C ILE A 497 2.20 3.38 -22.96
N THR A 498 1.11 2.73 -23.30
CA THR A 498 -0.08 3.37 -23.86
C THR A 498 -1.02 3.72 -22.70
N GLU A 499 -1.53 4.96 -22.66
CA GLU A 499 -2.38 5.50 -21.59
C GLU A 499 -3.61 4.62 -21.25
N ASP A 500 -4.01 3.71 -22.16
CA ASP A 500 -5.17 2.83 -21.99
C ASP A 500 -4.92 1.57 -21.15
N ALA A 501 -3.68 1.27 -20.74
CA ALA A 501 -3.37 0.02 -20.01
C ALA A 501 -4.02 -0.09 -18.63
N SER A 502 -4.53 1.02 -18.06
CA SER A 502 -5.28 1.04 -16.79
C SER A 502 -6.78 1.32 -16.99
N SER A 503 -7.27 1.42 -18.22
CA SER A 503 -8.65 1.75 -18.54
C SER A 503 -9.50 0.49 -18.69
N LYS A 504 -10.74 0.52 -18.18
CA LYS A 504 -11.77 -0.47 -18.46
C LYS A 504 -11.82 -0.68 -19.99
N LEU A 505 -11.85 -1.92 -20.47
CA LEU A 505 -11.82 -2.17 -21.92
C LEU A 505 -13.09 -1.58 -22.56
N GLU A 506 -12.92 -0.84 -23.66
CA GLU A 506 -14.03 -0.28 -24.44
C GLU A 506 -13.95 -0.77 -25.89
N TYR A 507 -15.12 -0.97 -26.51
CA TYR A 507 -15.23 -1.53 -27.86
C TYR A 507 -16.21 -0.74 -28.72
N SER A 508 -15.80 -0.39 -29.94
CA SER A 508 -16.61 0.39 -30.87
C SER A 508 -17.59 -0.44 -31.72
N ASP A 509 -17.50 -1.76 -31.70
CA ASP A 509 -18.14 -2.66 -32.67
C ASP A 509 -19.19 -3.62 -32.06
N ILE A 510 -19.60 -3.39 -30.81
CA ILE A 510 -20.51 -4.28 -30.07
C ILE A 510 -21.96 -3.77 -29.97
N ASP A 511 -22.23 -2.53 -30.39
CA ASP A 511 -23.54 -1.90 -30.27
C ASP A 511 -24.64 -2.69 -31.01
N GLY A 512 -25.68 -3.09 -30.27
CA GLY A 512 -26.80 -3.86 -30.79
C GLY A 512 -26.52 -5.37 -30.95
N HIS A 513 -25.31 -5.83 -30.64
CA HIS A 513 -24.97 -7.25 -30.64
C HIS A 513 -25.60 -7.95 -29.43
N TYR A 514 -26.05 -9.20 -29.57
CA TYR A 514 -26.73 -9.92 -28.48
C TYR A 514 -25.83 -10.14 -27.25
N ALA A 515 -24.51 -10.14 -27.46
CA ALA A 515 -23.51 -10.31 -26.41
C ALA A 515 -23.04 -8.99 -25.76
N GLU A 516 -23.49 -7.83 -26.26
CA GLU A 516 -23.00 -6.50 -25.86
C GLU A 516 -22.91 -6.32 -24.34
N LYS A 517 -23.99 -6.66 -23.62
CA LYS A 517 -24.04 -6.50 -22.17
C LYS A 517 -23.00 -7.35 -21.43
N TYR A 518 -22.73 -8.57 -21.91
CA TYR A 518 -21.80 -9.50 -21.28
C TYR A 518 -20.35 -9.06 -21.56
N ILE A 519 -20.11 -8.57 -22.78
CA ILE A 519 -18.82 -8.00 -23.17
C ILE A 519 -18.53 -6.78 -22.30
N LYS A 520 -19.46 -5.81 -22.21
CA LYS A 520 -19.28 -4.61 -21.37
C LYS A 520 -19.05 -4.93 -19.89
N GLU A 521 -19.76 -5.93 -19.35
CA GLU A 521 -19.57 -6.35 -17.96
C GLU A 521 -18.17 -6.94 -17.72
N LEU A 522 -17.71 -7.89 -18.54
CA LEU A 522 -16.39 -8.51 -18.35
C LEU A 522 -15.24 -7.54 -18.67
N ALA A 523 -15.45 -6.64 -19.63
CA ALA A 523 -14.52 -5.59 -20.00
C ALA A 523 -14.20 -4.63 -18.84
N TYR A 524 -15.18 -4.36 -17.97
CA TYR A 524 -14.99 -3.59 -16.74
C TYR A 524 -13.93 -4.22 -15.82
N TYR A 525 -13.88 -5.56 -15.76
CA TYR A 525 -12.91 -6.32 -14.95
C TYR A 525 -11.61 -6.62 -15.71
N GLY A 526 -11.40 -6.02 -16.88
CA GLY A 526 -10.22 -6.24 -17.73
C GLY A 526 -10.25 -7.56 -18.50
N ILE A 527 -11.39 -8.27 -18.52
CA ILE A 527 -11.55 -9.54 -19.23
C ILE A 527 -12.04 -9.26 -20.65
N GLY A 528 -11.12 -9.29 -21.60
CA GLY A 528 -11.42 -9.05 -23.01
C GLY A 528 -10.17 -8.73 -23.84
N PHE A 529 -10.37 -8.28 -25.07
CA PHE A 529 -9.31 -8.08 -26.06
C PHE A 529 -8.84 -6.63 -26.09
N GLU A 530 -7.54 -6.43 -26.26
CA GLU A 530 -6.93 -5.13 -26.51
C GLU A 530 -7.23 -4.66 -27.95
N GLY A 531 -7.14 -3.34 -28.21
CA GLY A 531 -7.21 -2.78 -29.57
C GLY A 531 -8.52 -2.10 -29.98
N GLY A 532 -9.48 -1.92 -29.05
CA GLY A 532 -10.67 -1.08 -29.26
C GLY A 532 -11.82 -1.69 -30.08
N GLU A 533 -11.62 -2.88 -30.66
CA GLU A 533 -12.66 -3.69 -31.32
C GLU A 533 -12.70 -5.09 -30.71
N PHE A 534 -13.90 -5.59 -30.39
CA PHE A 534 -14.09 -6.91 -29.79
C PHE A 534 -14.15 -8.02 -30.85
N LYS A 535 -14.79 -7.73 -31.99
CA LYS A 535 -15.09 -8.64 -33.10
C LYS A 535 -15.95 -9.83 -32.68
N PRO A 536 -17.20 -9.60 -32.25
CA PRO A 536 -18.01 -10.60 -31.55
C PRO A 536 -18.32 -11.87 -32.35
N ASP A 537 -18.41 -11.76 -33.68
CA ASP A 537 -18.71 -12.87 -34.58
C ASP A 537 -17.47 -13.62 -35.09
N GLU A 538 -16.27 -13.13 -34.79
CA GLU A 538 -15.02 -13.80 -35.18
C GLU A 538 -14.84 -15.11 -34.40
N LYS A 539 -14.28 -16.12 -35.07
CA LYS A 539 -13.95 -17.41 -34.45
C LYS A 539 -12.87 -17.23 -33.41
N ILE A 540 -13.03 -17.87 -32.25
CA ILE A 540 -12.00 -17.80 -31.21
C ILE A 540 -10.91 -18.82 -31.48
N THR A 541 -9.65 -18.38 -31.37
CA THR A 541 -8.48 -19.25 -31.46
C THR A 541 -8.19 -19.92 -30.12
N GLN A 542 -7.44 -21.02 -30.13
CA GLN A 542 -7.05 -21.73 -28.91
C GLN A 542 -6.28 -20.83 -27.94
N LYS A 543 -5.31 -20.05 -28.43
CA LYS A 543 -4.54 -19.11 -27.59
C LYS A 543 -5.44 -18.08 -26.91
N ASP A 544 -6.42 -17.53 -27.64
CA ASP A 544 -7.34 -16.50 -27.13
C ASP A 544 -8.29 -17.10 -26.09
N PHE A 545 -8.81 -18.31 -26.34
CA PHE A 545 -9.71 -18.97 -25.39
C PHE A 545 -8.98 -19.38 -24.11
N LEU A 546 -7.77 -19.94 -24.21
CA LEU A 546 -6.95 -20.26 -23.03
C LEU A 546 -6.60 -18.99 -22.23
N ALA A 547 -6.33 -17.87 -22.90
CA ALA A 547 -6.10 -16.59 -22.24
C ALA A 547 -7.35 -16.11 -21.46
N LEU A 548 -8.56 -16.26 -22.01
CA LEU A 548 -9.81 -15.99 -21.27
C LEU A 548 -9.95 -16.89 -20.04
N LEU A 549 -9.59 -18.17 -20.13
CA LEU A 549 -9.61 -19.08 -18.98
C LEU A 549 -8.58 -18.69 -17.90
N MET A 550 -7.42 -18.16 -18.29
CA MET A 550 -6.42 -17.67 -17.33
C MET A 550 -6.94 -16.50 -16.50
N SER A 551 -7.79 -15.64 -17.09
CA SER A 551 -8.36 -14.48 -16.39
C SER A 551 -9.25 -14.84 -15.18
N ILE A 552 -9.78 -16.07 -15.14
CA ILE A 552 -10.65 -16.55 -14.05
C ILE A 552 -9.93 -17.48 -13.06
N ASN A 553 -8.64 -17.77 -13.24
CA ASN A 553 -7.90 -18.72 -12.42
C ASN A 553 -6.98 -18.08 -11.35
N GLY A 554 -7.19 -16.80 -11.03
CA GLY A 554 -6.47 -16.10 -9.95
C GLY A 554 -5.07 -15.62 -10.31
N ASN A 555 -4.68 -15.69 -11.58
CA ASN A 555 -3.47 -15.07 -12.10
C ASN A 555 -3.76 -13.61 -12.46
N ASP A 556 -2.83 -12.71 -12.10
CA ASP A 556 -2.94 -11.25 -12.22
C ASP A 556 -3.67 -10.81 -13.49
N ILE A 557 -4.69 -9.97 -13.33
CA ILE A 557 -5.59 -9.41 -14.35
C ILE A 557 -4.87 -9.19 -15.69
N ILE A 558 -5.23 -9.96 -16.72
CA ILE A 558 -4.63 -9.92 -18.06
C ILE A 558 -5.63 -9.37 -19.06
N VAL A 559 -5.32 -8.20 -19.61
CA VAL A 559 -5.90 -7.76 -20.88
C VAL A 559 -5.31 -8.63 -22.00
N LEU A 560 -6.14 -9.18 -22.89
CA LEU A 560 -5.65 -10.05 -23.98
C LEU A 560 -4.98 -9.21 -25.08
N LYS A 561 -3.65 -9.13 -25.06
CA LYS A 561 -2.79 -8.33 -25.95
C LYS A 561 -2.51 -8.99 -27.30
N ASN A 562 -3.01 -10.21 -27.52
CA ASN A 562 -2.90 -11.01 -28.75
C ASN A 562 -1.51 -10.92 -29.43
N ASN A 563 -0.46 -11.11 -28.63
CA ASN A 563 0.93 -11.09 -29.08
C ASN A 563 1.64 -12.40 -28.67
N LEU A 564 2.81 -12.65 -29.25
CA LEU A 564 3.54 -13.90 -29.07
C LEU A 564 4.00 -14.12 -27.62
N GLU A 565 4.39 -13.05 -26.93
CA GLU A 565 4.77 -13.07 -25.50
C GLU A 565 3.62 -13.58 -24.64
N GLN A 566 2.43 -12.99 -24.80
CA GLN A 566 1.23 -13.42 -24.07
C GLN A 566 0.88 -14.88 -24.42
N ALA A 567 0.92 -15.26 -25.70
CA ALA A 567 0.65 -16.63 -26.10
C ALA A 567 1.60 -17.61 -25.42
N ASN A 568 2.92 -17.37 -25.43
CA ASN A 568 3.91 -18.21 -24.77
C ASN A 568 3.66 -18.33 -23.26
N TRP A 569 3.32 -17.22 -22.59
CA TRP A 569 2.96 -17.23 -21.18
C TRP A 569 1.67 -18.04 -20.93
N VAL A 570 0.64 -17.87 -21.76
CA VAL A 570 -0.64 -18.58 -21.65
C VAL A 570 -0.43 -20.08 -21.81
N TYR A 571 0.33 -20.51 -22.82
CA TYR A 571 0.62 -21.93 -23.05
C TYR A 571 1.41 -22.54 -21.89
N ARG A 572 2.49 -21.89 -21.45
CA ARG A 572 3.29 -22.36 -20.31
C ARG A 572 2.44 -22.54 -19.05
N ASN A 573 1.62 -21.55 -18.71
CA ASN A 573 0.74 -21.63 -17.54
C ASN A 573 -0.40 -22.65 -17.74
N SER A 574 -0.96 -22.76 -18.94
CA SER A 574 -2.00 -23.76 -19.23
C SER A 574 -1.46 -25.19 -19.08
N THR A 575 -0.21 -25.43 -19.48
CA THR A 575 0.45 -26.72 -19.26
C THR A 575 0.76 -26.97 -17.79
N GLN A 576 1.31 -25.99 -17.08
CA GLN A 576 1.58 -26.11 -15.63
C GLN A 576 0.31 -26.40 -14.82
N ASN A 577 -0.82 -25.82 -15.22
CA ASN A 577 -2.12 -26.03 -14.59
C ASN A 577 -2.90 -27.23 -15.17
N SER A 578 -2.28 -28.06 -16.02
CA SER A 578 -2.89 -29.26 -16.61
C SER A 578 -4.19 -28.99 -17.40
N ILE A 579 -4.32 -27.83 -18.02
CA ILE A 579 -5.43 -27.49 -18.92
C ILE A 579 -5.23 -28.10 -20.31
N ILE A 580 -3.97 -28.13 -20.73
CA ILE A 580 -3.50 -28.75 -21.96
C ILE A 580 -2.16 -29.45 -21.69
N SER A 581 -1.79 -30.39 -22.53
CA SER A 581 -0.43 -30.93 -22.66
C SER A 581 0.42 -30.09 -23.62
N GLU A 582 1.74 -30.29 -23.61
CA GLU A 582 2.66 -29.59 -24.54
C GLU A 582 2.33 -29.90 -26.02
N ASP A 583 1.87 -31.12 -26.30
CA ASP A 583 1.54 -31.59 -27.65
C ASP A 583 0.20 -31.03 -28.19
N GLU A 584 -0.62 -30.42 -27.32
CA GLU A 584 -1.92 -29.83 -27.67
C GLU A 584 -1.82 -28.37 -28.16
N ARG A 585 -0.62 -27.74 -28.14
CA ARG A 585 -0.44 -26.34 -28.54
C ARG A 585 -0.67 -26.14 -30.05
N ASP A 586 -1.67 -25.35 -30.39
CA ASP A 586 -1.92 -24.82 -31.74
C ASP A 586 -2.49 -23.40 -31.65
N ASP A 587 -1.62 -22.41 -31.82
CA ASP A 587 -1.91 -20.98 -31.60
C ASP A 587 -3.09 -20.45 -32.46
N ASP A 588 -3.31 -21.03 -33.64
CA ASP A 588 -4.28 -20.53 -34.63
C ASP A 588 -5.48 -21.48 -34.83
N ALA A 589 -5.52 -22.61 -34.13
CA ALA A 589 -6.66 -23.53 -34.19
C ALA A 589 -7.93 -22.86 -33.64
N GLU A 590 -9.02 -22.96 -34.40
CA GLU A 590 -10.34 -22.53 -33.93
C GLU A 590 -10.91 -23.51 -32.91
N VAL A 591 -11.48 -22.99 -31.82
CA VAL A 591 -11.98 -23.82 -30.72
C VAL A 591 -13.43 -24.24 -30.96
N THR A 592 -13.69 -25.54 -30.95
CA THR A 592 -15.03 -26.11 -30.97
C THR A 592 -15.71 -26.04 -29.60
N ARG A 593 -17.04 -26.16 -29.58
CA ARG A 593 -17.82 -26.16 -28.33
C ARG A 593 -17.46 -27.30 -27.38
N GLU A 594 -17.09 -28.46 -27.92
CA GLU A 594 -16.63 -29.59 -27.13
C GLU A 594 -15.26 -29.33 -26.51
N GLU A 595 -14.29 -28.81 -27.29
CA GLU A 595 -12.96 -28.46 -26.78
C GLU A 595 -13.03 -27.38 -25.71
N ALA A 596 -13.87 -26.35 -25.91
CA ALA A 596 -14.10 -25.33 -24.91
C ALA A 596 -14.62 -25.90 -23.58
N ALA A 597 -15.52 -26.90 -23.64
CA ALA A 597 -16.02 -27.58 -22.46
C ALA A 597 -14.93 -28.38 -21.74
N VAL A 598 -14.03 -29.03 -22.50
CA VAL A 598 -12.88 -29.77 -21.94
C VAL A 598 -11.91 -28.81 -21.25
N TYR A 599 -11.46 -27.76 -21.95
CA TYR A 599 -10.52 -26.79 -21.39
C TYR A 599 -11.06 -26.08 -20.15
N MET A 600 -12.33 -25.67 -20.15
CA MET A 600 -12.96 -25.03 -18.99
C MET A 600 -12.99 -25.95 -17.76
N ILE A 601 -13.41 -27.21 -17.93
CA ILE A 601 -13.45 -28.17 -16.82
C ILE A 601 -12.06 -28.45 -16.25
N ARG A 602 -11.04 -28.53 -17.10
CA ARG A 602 -9.66 -28.66 -16.64
C ARG A 602 -9.21 -27.39 -15.92
N ALA A 603 -9.52 -26.21 -16.46
CA ALA A 603 -9.19 -24.92 -15.86
C ALA A 603 -9.76 -24.75 -14.46
N ILE A 604 -10.98 -25.23 -14.20
CA ILE A 604 -11.60 -25.19 -12.87
C ILE A 604 -11.24 -26.39 -11.98
N GLY A 605 -10.29 -27.23 -12.40
CA GLY A 605 -9.79 -28.39 -11.64
C GLY A 605 -10.76 -29.57 -11.52
N ALA A 606 -11.80 -29.64 -12.37
CA ALA A 606 -12.88 -30.62 -12.26
C ALA A 606 -12.72 -31.87 -13.16
N GLU A 607 -11.62 -32.00 -13.90
CA GLU A 607 -11.38 -33.09 -14.85
C GLU A 607 -11.50 -34.49 -14.21
N ASN A 608 -11.03 -34.63 -12.96
CA ASN A 608 -11.09 -35.90 -12.22
C ASN A 608 -12.52 -36.39 -11.96
N TYR A 609 -13.52 -35.51 -12.05
CA TYR A 609 -14.92 -35.87 -12.00
C TYR A 609 -15.47 -36.11 -13.41
N ALA A 610 -15.14 -35.23 -14.36
CA ALA A 610 -15.73 -35.19 -15.70
C ALA A 610 -15.30 -36.33 -16.65
N LYS A 611 -14.09 -36.89 -16.50
CA LYS A 611 -13.49 -37.80 -17.49
C LYS A 611 -14.20 -39.15 -17.69
N TYR A 612 -15.15 -39.51 -16.84
CA TYR A 612 -15.83 -40.81 -16.87
C TYR A 612 -17.12 -40.78 -17.71
N ASN A 613 -17.02 -40.85 -19.04
CA ASN A 613 -18.19 -40.72 -19.95
C ASN A 613 -19.41 -41.58 -19.57
N ASP A 614 -19.20 -42.81 -19.10
CA ASP A 614 -20.28 -43.79 -18.90
C ASP A 614 -21.20 -43.49 -17.71
N ILE A 615 -20.80 -42.62 -16.78
CA ILE A 615 -21.63 -42.29 -15.61
C ILE A 615 -22.51 -41.05 -15.83
N TYR A 616 -22.30 -40.31 -16.92
CA TYR A 616 -22.99 -39.07 -17.20
C TYR A 616 -24.08 -39.23 -18.25
N VAL A 617 -25.21 -38.58 -17.99
CA VAL A 617 -26.30 -38.40 -18.96
C VAL A 617 -26.32 -36.94 -19.37
N THR A 618 -26.29 -36.69 -20.67
CA THR A 618 -26.37 -35.34 -21.23
C THR A 618 -27.82 -35.03 -21.63
N PRO A 619 -28.27 -33.76 -21.55
CA PRO A 619 -29.59 -33.37 -22.05
C PRO A 619 -29.64 -33.24 -23.58
N PHE A 620 -28.55 -33.60 -24.29
CA PHE A 620 -28.35 -33.32 -25.71
C PHE A 620 -28.22 -34.61 -26.52
N ASN A 621 -28.91 -34.69 -27.66
CA ASN A 621 -29.03 -35.91 -28.45
C ASN A 621 -27.76 -36.27 -29.24
N ASP A 622 -26.91 -35.28 -29.51
CA ASP A 622 -25.75 -35.35 -30.41
C ASP A 622 -24.40 -35.45 -29.67
N VAL A 623 -24.41 -35.59 -28.35
CA VAL A 623 -23.19 -35.71 -27.53
C VAL A 623 -22.87 -37.19 -27.27
N THR A 624 -21.81 -37.68 -27.92
CA THR A 624 -21.34 -39.08 -27.77
C THR A 624 -20.06 -39.19 -26.95
N GLU A 625 -19.17 -38.20 -27.04
CA GLU A 625 -17.90 -38.12 -26.32
C GLU A 625 -17.93 -36.97 -25.30
N ASN A 626 -16.93 -36.91 -24.42
CA ASN A 626 -16.76 -35.86 -23.41
C ASN A 626 -18.04 -35.54 -22.59
N LYS A 627 -18.88 -36.56 -22.35
CA LYS A 627 -20.21 -36.42 -21.75
C LYS A 627 -20.15 -35.77 -20.39
N GLY A 628 -19.19 -36.15 -19.56
CA GLY A 628 -19.07 -35.58 -18.21
C GLY A 628 -18.67 -34.11 -18.23
N TYR A 629 -17.82 -33.69 -19.17
CA TYR A 629 -17.43 -32.30 -19.33
C TYR A 629 -18.62 -31.42 -19.69
N ILE A 630 -19.37 -31.83 -20.73
CA ILE A 630 -20.54 -31.09 -21.22
C ILE A 630 -21.68 -31.14 -20.21
N ALA A 631 -21.95 -32.30 -19.58
CA ALA A 631 -23.03 -32.45 -18.61
C ALA A 631 -22.81 -31.59 -17.36
N LEU A 632 -21.58 -31.54 -16.82
CA LEU A 632 -21.28 -30.72 -15.65
C LEU A 632 -21.45 -29.23 -15.95
N LEU A 633 -20.88 -28.73 -17.05
CA LEU A 633 -21.03 -27.31 -17.42
C LEU A 633 -22.47 -26.94 -17.75
N SER A 634 -23.24 -27.85 -18.36
CA SER A 634 -24.66 -27.63 -18.60
C SER A 634 -25.46 -27.59 -17.30
N ALA A 635 -25.17 -28.49 -16.34
CA ALA A 635 -25.79 -28.48 -15.02
C ALA A 635 -25.44 -27.24 -14.19
N MET A 636 -24.23 -26.67 -14.39
CA MET A 636 -23.80 -25.40 -13.79
C MET A 636 -24.42 -24.16 -14.48
N GLY A 637 -25.15 -24.34 -15.59
CA GLY A 637 -25.70 -23.23 -16.37
C GLY A 637 -24.66 -22.47 -17.21
N VAL A 638 -23.44 -22.98 -17.32
CA VAL A 638 -22.35 -22.37 -18.11
C VAL A 638 -22.59 -22.54 -19.60
N LEU A 639 -23.05 -23.73 -20.00
CA LEU A 639 -23.33 -24.07 -21.40
C LEU A 639 -24.79 -24.47 -21.63
N SER A 640 -25.32 -24.07 -22.78
CA SER A 640 -26.66 -24.42 -23.25
C SER A 640 -26.62 -24.99 -24.67
N GLY A 641 -27.61 -25.80 -25.02
CA GLY A 641 -27.81 -26.31 -26.38
C GLY A 641 -28.51 -25.31 -27.29
N ASP A 642 -28.76 -25.71 -28.53
CA ASP A 642 -29.38 -24.88 -29.58
C ASP A 642 -30.89 -24.67 -29.45
N GLY A 643 -31.50 -25.16 -28.36
CA GLY A 643 -32.95 -25.14 -28.14
C GLY A 643 -33.74 -26.24 -28.85
N ASN A 644 -33.12 -26.99 -29.76
CA ASN A 644 -33.71 -28.15 -30.46
C ASN A 644 -33.26 -29.50 -29.86
N GLY A 645 -32.61 -29.46 -28.71
CA GLY A 645 -32.11 -30.65 -28.01
C GLY A 645 -30.71 -31.10 -28.46
N ASN A 646 -29.96 -30.27 -29.17
CA ASN A 646 -28.58 -30.57 -29.58
C ASN A 646 -27.58 -29.59 -28.95
N PHE A 647 -26.36 -30.05 -28.71
CA PHE A 647 -25.24 -29.25 -28.23
C PHE A 647 -24.40 -28.67 -29.38
N ASN A 648 -24.32 -29.37 -30.50
CA ASN A 648 -23.46 -29.10 -31.66
C ASN A 648 -21.95 -29.13 -31.31
N PRO A 649 -21.39 -30.27 -30.86
CA PRO A 649 -20.04 -30.35 -30.30
C PRO A 649 -18.93 -29.86 -31.24
N ASN A 650 -19.03 -30.17 -32.53
CA ASN A 650 -18.00 -29.84 -33.54
C ASN A 650 -18.12 -28.42 -34.12
N ARG A 651 -19.04 -27.59 -33.62
CA ARG A 651 -19.17 -26.20 -34.11
C ARG A 651 -18.13 -25.31 -33.45
N GLU A 652 -17.41 -24.53 -34.27
CA GLU A 652 -16.48 -23.50 -33.79
C GLU A 652 -17.21 -22.37 -33.06
N MET A 653 -16.66 -21.96 -31.92
CA MET A 653 -17.16 -20.88 -31.09
C MET A 653 -16.73 -19.51 -31.61
N THR A 654 -17.58 -18.51 -31.44
CA THR A 654 -17.20 -17.11 -31.64
C THR A 654 -16.68 -16.47 -30.35
N ARG A 655 -15.98 -15.34 -30.47
CA ARG A 655 -15.53 -14.53 -29.32
C ARG A 655 -16.69 -14.17 -28.39
N ALA A 656 -17.85 -13.82 -28.94
CA ALA A 656 -19.05 -13.52 -28.17
C ALA A 656 -19.54 -14.73 -27.34
N GLU A 657 -19.50 -15.93 -27.91
CA GLU A 657 -19.91 -17.15 -27.22
C GLU A 657 -18.95 -17.52 -26.10
N SER A 658 -17.66 -17.31 -26.30
CA SER A 658 -16.63 -17.52 -25.27
C SER A 658 -16.80 -16.55 -24.10
N ILE A 659 -17.05 -15.26 -24.36
CA ILE A 659 -17.33 -14.29 -23.28
C ILE A 659 -18.60 -14.64 -22.51
N ILE A 660 -19.66 -15.08 -23.19
CA ILE A 660 -20.88 -15.53 -22.51
C ILE A 660 -20.61 -16.76 -21.64
N MET A 661 -19.76 -17.69 -22.11
CA MET A 661 -19.35 -18.85 -21.32
C MET A 661 -18.61 -18.44 -20.03
N ILE A 662 -17.65 -17.52 -20.14
CA ILE A 662 -16.93 -16.96 -18.98
C ILE A 662 -17.90 -16.24 -18.04
N TYR A 663 -18.76 -15.38 -18.58
CA TYR A 663 -19.76 -14.65 -17.81
C TYR A 663 -20.68 -15.59 -17.04
N ASN A 664 -21.26 -16.60 -17.71
CA ASN A 664 -22.18 -17.54 -17.08
C ASN A 664 -21.51 -18.29 -15.94
N TYR A 665 -20.25 -18.68 -16.12
CA TYR A 665 -19.46 -19.25 -15.05
C TYR A 665 -19.33 -18.29 -13.87
N LEU A 666 -18.97 -17.04 -14.10
CA LEU A 666 -18.81 -16.06 -13.02
C LEU A 666 -20.13 -15.68 -12.31
N THR A 667 -21.29 -15.94 -12.91
CA THR A 667 -22.61 -15.65 -12.32
C THR A 667 -23.36 -16.86 -11.74
N ARG A 668 -22.72 -18.04 -11.73
CA ARG A 668 -23.36 -19.33 -11.42
C ARG A 668 -23.93 -19.45 -10.01
#